data_AF-A0A7X8GWM4-F1
#
_entry.id   AF-A0A7X8GWM4-F1
#
_cell.length_a   1.000
_cell.length_b   1.000
_cell.length_c   1.000
_cell.angle_alpha   90.00
_cell.angle_beta   90.00
_cell.angle_gamma   90.00
#
_symmetry.space_group_name_H-M   'P 1'
#
loop_
_entity.id
_entity.type
_entity.pdbx_description
1 polymer ?
#
loop_
_entity_poly.entity_id
_entity_poly.type
_entity_poly.pdbx_seq_one_letter_code
_entity_poly.pdbx_strand_id
1 'polypeptide(L)'
;LLFANPKGKNPVDLDLAYLFGKPPKTVLEDITIESEYQAVSYHPEKLFDYIAQVLQIESVACKDWLTNKVDRSVTGKVVIQQCTGKLQLPLNDVAVAALDYIGKKGIATSIGHAPVAGLINPEAGSRLSTAEALTNLVWAPLTNGLKGVSLSANWMWPSRIEGENARLYKAVQAVSEFAVALGINIPTGKDSLSMVQKYPDGEKVISPGTVIISAVAEVDHFTKTVTPDLKKVENSSLIYIDFSKSEFSLGGSAFAQINNFIGNDTPDIIDIEYFKKAFDSIQQLIQNGWILAGHDVSSGGLITCMLEMCFSDNETGFTADLTHFAEKDIIRLLFSEKPAVVIQVEKTQEVTEFLGNNGISYLILGTSNSHNALHILSSETDISLDISEYRDIWYRTSYLFDRKQSGEQHALKRFQNYSKQELTFRFPEHFNGKNTDYQINPLRREKSGIKAAIIREKGVNGDREMAFMLYLAGFDVKDVHVTDLMSGREDLSEVNLIVFVGGFSNSDVLGSGKGWAGAFLYNERAKKALENFYKREDTLSLGICNGCQVMVELGLIYPEHSQHPKMRINDSGKFESAFLCVDILDNHSIMLKSLAGSRLGIWVAHGEGKFSLPEHEEKYHIPVKYTYHEYPGLPNGSDYAAAAICSADGRHLAMMPHLERAFYPHQWAYYPPDRKADEITPWIEAFVNAKKWIESR
;
A
#
# COMPACT_ATOMS: atom_id res chain seq x y z
N LEU A 1 18.00 43.98 0.01
CA LEU A 1 17.14 43.37 1.03
C LEU A 1 17.30 44.17 2.32
N LEU A 2 16.28 44.98 2.65
CA LEU A 2 16.28 45.80 3.86
C LEU A 2 15.19 45.27 4.79
N PHE A 3 15.57 44.80 5.98
CA PHE A 3 14.65 44.43 7.04
C PHE A 3 14.85 45.41 8.20
N ALA A 4 13.93 46.36 8.35
CA ALA A 4 13.92 47.32 9.45
C ALA A 4 12.98 46.83 10.55
N ASN A 5 13.45 46.86 11.80
CA ASN A 5 12.58 46.59 12.95
C ASN A 5 11.81 47.87 13.37
N PRO A 6 10.78 47.75 14.23
CA PRO A 6 10.01 48.92 14.71
C PRO A 6 10.81 49.98 15.48
N LYS A 7 12.07 49.68 15.85
CA LYS A 7 13.00 50.60 16.53
C LYS A 7 13.94 51.31 15.54
N GLY A 8 13.72 51.20 14.23
CA GLY A 8 14.52 51.84 13.20
C GLY A 8 15.92 51.27 13.01
N LYS A 9 16.21 50.07 13.55
CA LYS A 9 17.45 49.34 13.27
C LYS A 9 17.22 48.39 12.10
N ASN A 10 18.25 48.17 11.29
CA ASN A 10 18.20 47.27 10.13
C ASN A 10 19.02 46.00 10.40
N PRO A 11 18.46 44.94 11.03
CA PRO A 11 19.16 43.66 11.22
C PRO A 11 19.63 42.99 9.93
N VAL A 12 18.97 43.26 8.80
CA VAL A 12 19.41 42.84 7.47
C VAL A 12 19.41 44.07 6.59
N ASP A 13 20.60 44.44 6.12
CA ASP A 13 20.82 45.50 5.16
C ASP A 13 21.90 45.01 4.19
N LEU A 14 21.45 44.28 3.18
CA LEU A 14 22.31 43.56 2.26
C LEU A 14 21.81 43.78 0.83
N ASP A 15 22.69 44.08 -0.11
CA ASP A 15 22.34 43.98 -1.53
C ASP A 15 21.89 42.54 -1.80
N LEU A 16 20.76 42.37 -2.48
CA LEU A 16 20.22 41.04 -2.77
C LEU A 16 21.22 40.21 -3.61
N ALA A 17 22.06 40.86 -4.41
CA ALA A 17 23.13 40.21 -5.17
C ALA A 17 24.16 39.50 -4.26
N TYR A 18 24.40 40.01 -3.05
CA TYR A 18 25.32 39.39 -2.10
C TYR A 18 24.74 38.12 -1.45
N LEU A 19 23.40 38.03 -1.38
CA LEU A 19 22.73 36.84 -0.83
C LEU A 19 22.83 35.65 -1.80
N PHE A 20 22.68 35.92 -3.10
CA PHE A 20 22.74 34.88 -4.13
C PHE A 20 24.17 34.54 -4.55
N GLY A 21 25.12 35.48 -4.40
CA GLY A 21 26.52 35.28 -4.75
C GLY A 21 26.75 34.88 -6.21
N LYS A 22 28.01 34.83 -6.63
CA LYS A 22 28.42 34.18 -7.89
C LYS A 22 29.69 33.38 -7.63
N PRO A 23 29.65 32.34 -6.78
CA PRO A 23 30.82 31.51 -6.56
C PRO A 23 31.30 30.92 -7.90
N PRO A 24 32.61 30.72 -8.08
CA PRO A 24 33.12 30.07 -9.28
C PRO A 24 32.55 28.65 -9.40
N LYS A 25 32.48 28.13 -10.64
CA LYS A 25 32.10 26.73 -10.86
C LYS A 25 33.12 25.83 -10.19
N THR A 26 32.65 24.90 -9.36
CA THR A 26 33.50 23.86 -8.75
C THR A 26 33.97 22.90 -9.84
N VAL A 27 35.28 22.67 -9.91
CA VAL A 27 35.89 21.60 -10.71
C VAL A 27 36.32 20.53 -9.73
N LEU A 28 35.83 19.30 -9.93
CA LEU A 28 36.21 18.13 -9.14
C LEU A 28 37.10 17.25 -10.01
N GLU A 29 38.29 16.96 -9.52
CA GLU A 29 39.23 16.03 -10.14
C GLU A 29 39.32 14.79 -9.25
N ASP A 30 39.21 13.61 -9.84
CA ASP A 30 39.28 12.32 -9.16
C ASP A 30 39.86 11.27 -10.12
N ILE A 31 40.25 10.12 -9.59
CA ILE A 31 40.84 9.01 -10.36
C ILE A 31 39.86 7.85 -10.47
N THR A 32 39.97 7.01 -11.50
CA THR A 32 39.23 5.74 -11.51
C THR A 32 40.01 4.72 -10.70
N ILE A 33 39.38 4.14 -9.68
CA ILE A 33 39.91 3.02 -8.90
C ILE A 33 39.08 1.78 -9.24
N GLU A 34 39.72 0.80 -9.88
CA GLU A 34 39.11 -0.49 -10.16
C GLU A 34 39.11 -1.34 -8.88
N SER A 35 37.94 -1.89 -8.53
CA SER A 35 37.78 -2.79 -7.39
C SER A 35 37.57 -4.21 -7.90
N GLU A 36 38.43 -5.14 -7.48
CA GLU A 36 38.29 -6.55 -7.80
C GLU A 36 37.69 -7.29 -6.59
N TYR A 37 36.62 -8.03 -6.86
CA TYR A 37 35.98 -8.89 -5.88
C TYR A 37 36.13 -10.35 -6.29
N GLN A 38 35.98 -11.26 -5.33
CA GLN A 38 36.02 -12.69 -5.62
C GLN A 38 34.73 -13.12 -6.36
N ALA A 39 34.88 -14.01 -7.33
CA ALA A 39 33.74 -14.69 -7.97
C ALA A 39 32.90 -15.44 -6.93
N VAL A 40 31.58 -15.44 -7.12
CA VAL A 40 30.66 -16.11 -6.19
C VAL A 40 30.91 -17.62 -6.23
N SER A 41 31.15 -18.21 -5.06
CA SER A 41 31.35 -19.65 -4.91
C SER A 41 30.22 -20.24 -4.09
N TYR A 42 29.73 -21.42 -4.49
CA TYR A 42 28.61 -22.09 -3.84
C TYR A 42 28.66 -23.61 -4.04
N HIS A 43 27.75 -24.26 -3.33
CA HIS A 43 27.62 -25.70 -3.20
C HIS A 43 26.17 -26.08 -3.55
N PRO A 44 25.88 -26.60 -4.76
CA PRO A 44 24.52 -26.89 -5.22
C PRO A 44 23.71 -27.78 -4.27
N GLU A 45 24.36 -28.65 -3.50
CA GLU A 45 23.74 -29.51 -2.50
C GLU A 45 23.07 -28.74 -1.34
N LYS A 46 23.38 -27.45 -1.16
CA LYS A 46 22.80 -26.57 -0.15
C LYS A 46 21.60 -25.76 -0.65
N LEU A 47 21.00 -26.13 -1.78
CA LEU A 47 19.92 -25.39 -2.41
C LEU A 47 18.81 -24.97 -1.42
N PHE A 48 18.27 -25.91 -0.63
CA PHE A 48 17.21 -25.60 0.34
C PHE A 48 17.68 -24.60 1.43
N ASP A 49 18.91 -24.74 1.93
CA ASP A 49 19.48 -23.80 2.90
C ASP A 49 19.66 -22.40 2.29
N TYR A 50 20.01 -22.31 1.01
CA TYR A 50 20.13 -21.04 0.31
C TYR A 50 18.77 -20.39 0.11
N ILE A 51 17.74 -21.13 -0.32
CA ILE A 51 16.38 -20.59 -0.45
C ILE A 51 15.93 -20.04 0.90
N ALA A 52 16.09 -20.82 1.98
CA ALA A 52 15.68 -20.38 3.31
C ALA A 52 16.43 -19.14 3.82
N GLN A 53 17.71 -18.99 3.50
CA GLN A 53 18.52 -17.83 3.88
C GLN A 53 18.22 -16.60 3.03
N VAL A 54 18.07 -16.76 1.71
CA VAL A 54 17.67 -15.68 0.80
C VAL A 54 16.32 -15.11 1.21
N LEU A 55 15.32 -15.95 1.52
CA LEU A 55 14.01 -15.47 1.98
C LEU A 55 14.04 -14.72 3.32
N GLN A 56 15.13 -14.83 4.10
CA GLN A 56 15.27 -14.16 5.40
C GLN A 56 16.14 -12.90 5.36
N ILE A 57 16.88 -12.64 4.28
CA ILE A 57 17.66 -11.41 4.15
C ILE A 57 16.72 -10.22 3.95
N GLU A 58 17.07 -9.06 4.51
CA GLU A 58 16.14 -7.93 4.62
C GLU A 58 15.62 -7.43 3.27
N SER A 59 16.44 -7.45 2.20
CA SER A 59 16.00 -7.03 0.86
C SER A 59 14.86 -7.90 0.32
N VAL A 60 14.82 -9.19 0.66
CA VAL A 60 13.83 -10.16 0.18
C VAL A 60 12.68 -10.37 1.16
N ALA A 61 12.99 -10.51 2.45
CA ALA A 61 12.03 -10.96 3.46
C ALA A 61 10.78 -10.06 3.58
N CYS A 62 9.72 -10.62 4.15
CA CYS A 62 8.43 -9.93 4.31
C CYS A 62 8.56 -8.53 4.94
N LYS A 63 7.85 -7.58 4.36
CA LYS A 63 7.84 -6.17 4.79
C LYS A 63 6.61 -5.79 5.64
N ASP A 64 5.87 -6.75 6.21
CA ASP A 64 4.64 -6.46 6.97
C ASP A 64 4.90 -5.50 8.15
N TRP A 65 6.05 -5.62 8.82
CA TRP A 65 6.50 -4.73 9.89
C TRP A 65 6.69 -3.25 9.48
N LEU A 66 6.75 -2.96 8.17
CA LEU A 66 6.77 -1.61 7.61
C LEU A 66 5.35 -1.14 7.25
N THR A 67 4.56 -2.01 6.63
CA THR A 67 3.26 -1.65 6.06
C THR A 67 2.17 -1.56 7.12
N ASN A 68 2.16 -2.45 8.11
CA ASN A 68 1.09 -2.60 9.10
C ASN A 68 0.92 -1.43 10.10
N LYS A 69 1.82 -0.44 10.06
CA LYS A 69 1.87 0.73 10.96
C LYS A 69 1.70 2.07 10.25
N VAL A 70 1.42 2.07 8.95
CA VAL A 70 1.21 3.28 8.14
C VAL A 70 -0.11 3.15 7.40
N ASP A 71 -0.90 4.23 7.37
CA ASP A 71 -2.20 4.26 6.67
C ASP A 71 -2.04 3.94 5.18
N ARG A 72 -2.90 3.07 4.65
CA ARG A 72 -2.93 2.63 3.24
C ARG A 72 -4.29 2.83 2.57
N SER A 73 -5.13 3.70 3.13
CA SER A 73 -6.55 3.82 2.77
C SER A 73 -7.07 5.26 2.73
N VAL A 74 -6.47 6.18 3.52
CA VAL A 74 -6.89 7.58 3.60
C VAL A 74 -6.97 8.23 2.22
N THR A 75 -7.90 9.17 2.06
CA THR A 75 -8.38 9.79 0.82
C THR A 75 -9.44 9.00 0.07
N GLY A 76 -9.60 7.70 0.33
CA GLY A 76 -10.51 6.83 -0.44
C GLY A 76 -10.12 6.73 -1.93
N LYS A 77 -8.87 7.04 -2.28
CA LYS A 77 -8.36 6.98 -3.66
C LYS A 77 -7.27 5.93 -3.84
N VAL A 78 -6.88 5.22 -2.79
CA VAL A 78 -5.90 4.14 -2.91
C VAL A 78 -6.56 2.98 -3.64
N VAL A 79 -5.98 2.59 -4.77
CA VAL A 79 -6.47 1.48 -5.62
C VAL A 79 -5.61 0.25 -5.40
N ILE A 80 -4.30 0.40 -5.57
CA ILE A 80 -3.32 -0.64 -5.27
C ILE A 80 -2.39 -0.12 -4.18
N GLN A 81 -2.24 -0.92 -3.13
CA GLN A 81 -1.31 -0.73 -2.03
C GLN A 81 -0.47 -2.00 -1.87
N GLN A 82 0.51 -2.00 -0.97
CA GLN A 82 1.53 -3.04 -0.86
C GLN A 82 0.96 -4.45 -0.69
N CYS A 83 -0.12 -4.61 0.07
CA CYS A 83 -0.70 -5.92 0.37
C CYS A 83 -1.61 -6.47 -0.75
N THR A 84 -1.61 -7.78 -0.96
CA THR A 84 -2.56 -8.43 -1.89
C THR A 84 -3.09 -9.77 -1.37
N GLY A 85 -4.12 -10.30 -2.02
CA GLY A 85 -4.74 -11.59 -1.76
C GLY A 85 -5.49 -11.67 -0.43
N LYS A 86 -5.95 -12.88 -0.09
CA LYS A 86 -6.76 -13.13 1.11
C LYS A 86 -5.96 -13.00 2.41
N LEU A 87 -4.66 -13.23 2.36
CA LEU A 87 -3.75 -13.08 3.50
C LEU A 87 -3.22 -11.66 3.68
N GLN A 88 -3.48 -10.77 2.72
CA GLN A 88 -3.04 -9.36 2.78
C GLN A 88 -1.53 -9.22 3.02
N LEU A 89 -0.72 -9.99 2.29
CA LEU A 89 0.73 -9.95 2.39
C LEU A 89 1.33 -8.88 1.47
N PRO A 90 2.39 -8.16 1.90
CA PRO A 90 2.97 -7.03 1.18
C PRO A 90 3.80 -7.48 -0.03
N LEU A 91 3.12 -7.83 -1.13
CA LEU A 91 3.71 -8.43 -2.33
C LEU A 91 3.59 -7.54 -3.58
N ASN A 92 2.69 -6.53 -3.61
CA ASN A 92 2.46 -5.74 -4.81
C ASN A 92 3.69 -4.90 -5.20
N ASP A 93 4.02 -4.97 -6.50
CA ASP A 93 5.14 -4.26 -7.14
C ASP A 93 4.91 -2.75 -7.30
N VAL A 94 3.64 -2.36 -7.52
CA VAL A 94 3.26 -0.99 -7.86
C VAL A 94 2.22 -0.46 -6.88
N ALA A 95 2.30 0.82 -6.55
CA ALA A 95 1.22 1.54 -5.89
C ALA A 95 0.42 2.35 -6.92
N VAL A 96 -0.91 2.34 -6.83
CA VAL A 96 -1.79 3.10 -7.72
C VAL A 96 -2.81 3.88 -6.90
N ALA A 97 -2.92 5.17 -7.17
CA ALA A 97 -3.95 6.04 -6.61
C ALA A 97 -4.84 6.63 -7.71
N ALA A 98 -6.15 6.65 -7.51
CA ALA A 98 -7.10 7.30 -8.40
C ALA A 98 -6.94 8.83 -8.37
N LEU A 99 -7.17 9.50 -9.50
CA LEU A 99 -7.13 10.97 -9.56
C LEU A 99 -8.36 11.60 -8.90
N ASP A 100 -9.52 10.96 -9.04
CA ASP A 100 -10.81 11.40 -8.52
C ASP A 100 -11.68 10.20 -8.10
N TYR A 101 -12.94 10.45 -7.71
CA TYR A 101 -13.86 9.42 -7.20
C TYR A 101 -14.86 8.87 -8.24
N ILE A 102 -14.71 9.24 -9.52
CA ILE A 102 -15.68 8.90 -10.58
C ILE A 102 -14.96 8.26 -11.77
N GLY A 103 -13.87 8.86 -12.22
CA GLY A 103 -13.04 8.39 -13.31
C GLY A 103 -12.28 7.11 -12.97
N LYS A 104 -11.65 6.54 -14.00
CA LYS A 104 -10.81 5.33 -13.90
C LYS A 104 -9.32 5.63 -14.05
N LYS A 105 -8.96 6.91 -14.11
CA LYS A 105 -7.58 7.38 -14.23
C LYS A 105 -6.90 7.46 -12.87
N GLY A 106 -5.60 7.24 -12.87
CA GLY A 106 -4.80 7.24 -11.66
C GLY A 106 -3.35 7.68 -11.89
N ILE A 107 -2.55 7.54 -10.84
CA ILE A 107 -1.11 7.71 -10.86
C ILE A 107 -0.51 6.43 -10.28
N ALA A 108 0.41 5.82 -11.03
CA ALA A 108 1.20 4.68 -10.59
C ALA A 108 2.57 5.16 -10.13
N THR A 109 3.10 4.55 -9.06
CA THR A 109 4.45 4.79 -8.56
C THR A 109 5.14 3.49 -8.19
N SER A 110 6.43 3.39 -8.49
CA SER A 110 7.31 2.26 -8.15
C SER A 110 8.72 2.77 -7.80
N ILE A 111 9.55 1.87 -7.28
CA ILE A 111 10.93 2.15 -6.85
C ILE A 111 11.85 1.04 -7.37
N GLY A 112 13.12 1.37 -7.63
CA GLY A 112 14.19 0.41 -7.89
C GLY A 112 15.56 0.90 -7.41
N HIS A 113 16.40 -0.03 -6.98
CA HIS A 113 17.78 0.19 -6.56
C HIS A 113 18.63 -1.10 -6.59
N ALA A 114 19.88 -1.00 -7.05
CA ALA A 114 20.80 -2.13 -7.08
C ALA A 114 22.17 -1.78 -6.45
N PRO A 115 22.23 -1.48 -5.14
CA PRO A 115 23.43 -0.94 -4.50
C PRO A 115 24.63 -1.90 -4.52
N VAL A 116 24.41 -3.22 -4.37
CA VAL A 116 25.50 -4.20 -4.33
C VAL A 116 26.05 -4.46 -5.74
N ALA A 117 25.20 -4.55 -6.76
CA ALA A 117 25.63 -4.51 -8.16
C ALA A 117 26.42 -3.23 -8.48
N GLY A 118 25.98 -2.10 -7.92
CA GLY A 118 26.66 -0.81 -8.00
C GLY A 118 28.05 -0.77 -7.36
N LEU A 119 28.40 -1.68 -6.44
CA LEU A 119 29.78 -1.86 -5.95
C LEU A 119 30.67 -2.48 -7.02
N ILE A 120 30.16 -3.45 -7.76
CA ILE A 120 30.88 -4.14 -8.85
C ILE A 120 31.06 -3.18 -10.03
N ASN A 121 29.96 -2.60 -10.50
CA ASN A 121 29.94 -1.74 -11.66
C ASN A 121 28.89 -0.61 -11.48
N PRO A 122 29.32 0.66 -11.32
CA PRO A 122 28.39 1.75 -11.05
C PRO A 122 27.44 2.02 -12.22
N GLU A 123 27.85 1.79 -13.47
CA GLU A 123 26.99 1.92 -14.64
C GLU A 123 25.88 0.86 -14.65
N ALA A 124 26.22 -0.41 -14.46
CA ALA A 124 25.27 -1.53 -14.44
C ALA A 124 24.31 -1.41 -13.26
N GLY A 125 24.81 -1.18 -12.04
CA GLY A 125 23.95 -0.97 -10.86
C GLY A 125 22.95 0.17 -11.04
N SER A 126 23.33 1.23 -11.76
CA SER A 126 22.44 2.36 -12.03
C SER A 126 21.39 2.06 -13.11
N ARG A 127 21.75 1.30 -14.15
CA ARG A 127 20.77 0.78 -15.13
C ARG A 127 19.81 -0.22 -14.50
N LEU A 128 20.30 -1.14 -13.67
CA LEU A 128 19.48 -2.08 -12.90
C LEU A 128 18.50 -1.35 -11.98
N SER A 129 18.95 -0.31 -11.27
CA SER A 129 18.06 0.52 -10.43
C SER A 129 16.91 1.16 -11.23
N THR A 130 17.20 1.59 -12.47
CA THR A 130 16.18 2.13 -13.38
C THR A 130 15.29 1.01 -13.93
N ALA A 131 15.86 -0.14 -14.27
CA ALA A 131 15.15 -1.29 -14.80
C ALA A 131 14.14 -1.85 -13.81
N GLU A 132 14.56 -2.07 -12.55
CA GLU A 132 13.68 -2.54 -11.46
C GLU A 132 12.52 -1.57 -11.20
N ALA A 133 12.79 -0.26 -11.20
CA ALA A 133 11.71 0.73 -11.08
C ALA A 133 10.68 0.59 -12.22
N LEU A 134 11.13 0.29 -13.44
CA LEU A 134 10.26 0.12 -14.59
C LEU A 134 9.56 -1.25 -14.63
N THR A 135 10.23 -2.35 -14.25
CA THR A 135 9.59 -3.68 -14.13
C THR A 135 8.56 -3.71 -13.02
N ASN A 136 8.76 -2.97 -11.94
CA ASN A 136 7.72 -2.74 -10.94
C ASN A 136 6.57 -1.89 -11.47
N LEU A 137 6.83 -0.86 -12.29
CA LEU A 137 5.78 0.04 -12.81
C LEU A 137 4.88 -0.62 -13.86
N VAL A 138 5.41 -1.59 -14.61
CA VAL A 138 4.80 -2.14 -15.84
C VAL A 138 3.43 -2.76 -15.63
N TRP A 139 3.06 -3.10 -14.39
CA TRP A 139 1.78 -3.73 -14.05
C TRP A 139 0.59 -2.77 -14.08
N ALA A 140 0.84 -1.46 -14.05
CA ALA A 140 -0.20 -0.45 -14.21
C ALA A 140 -0.42 -0.12 -15.71
N PRO A 141 -1.67 -0.02 -16.19
CA PRO A 141 -1.95 0.31 -17.59
C PRO A 141 -1.72 1.82 -17.86
N LEU A 142 -0.54 2.15 -18.38
CA LEU A 142 -0.08 3.52 -18.54
C LEU A 142 -0.73 4.19 -19.75
N THR A 143 -1.11 5.45 -19.60
CA THR A 143 -1.81 6.24 -20.63
C THR A 143 -1.01 6.38 -21.92
N ASN A 144 0.32 6.55 -21.81
CA ASN A 144 1.22 6.76 -22.95
C ASN A 144 2.32 5.70 -23.02
N GLY A 145 2.09 4.50 -22.46
CA GLY A 145 3.10 3.46 -22.31
C GLY A 145 4.37 4.00 -21.63
N LEU A 146 5.54 3.50 -22.03
CA LEU A 146 6.82 3.91 -21.47
C LEU A 146 7.07 5.43 -21.58
N LYS A 147 6.65 6.06 -22.68
CA LYS A 147 6.84 7.51 -22.90
C LYS A 147 6.11 8.40 -21.89
N GLY A 148 5.11 7.85 -21.19
CA GLY A 148 4.38 8.54 -20.13
C GLY A 148 5.10 8.53 -18.78
N VAL A 149 6.23 7.83 -18.67
CA VAL A 149 6.96 7.67 -17.40
C VAL A 149 7.88 8.87 -17.14
N SER A 150 7.89 9.33 -15.89
CA SER A 150 8.85 10.31 -15.37
C SER A 150 9.59 9.73 -14.17
N LEU A 151 10.89 9.99 -14.10
CA LEU A 151 11.76 9.46 -13.05
C LEU A 151 12.17 10.54 -12.03
N SER A 152 12.40 10.11 -10.80
CA SER A 152 13.15 10.86 -9.79
C SER A 152 14.43 10.09 -9.48
N ALA A 153 15.58 10.73 -9.62
CA ALA A 153 16.87 10.12 -9.30
C ALA A 153 17.44 10.70 -8.00
N ASN A 154 17.59 9.85 -6.98
CA ASN A 154 18.13 10.25 -5.68
C ASN A 154 19.49 9.58 -5.45
N TRP A 155 20.54 10.39 -5.34
CA TRP A 155 21.94 9.95 -5.32
C TRP A 155 22.48 9.95 -3.89
N MET A 156 22.73 8.78 -3.32
CA MET A 156 23.43 8.60 -2.05
C MET A 156 24.84 8.14 -2.37
N TRP A 157 25.83 9.03 -2.17
CA TRP A 157 27.19 8.75 -2.61
C TRP A 157 28.24 9.17 -1.58
N PRO A 158 29.31 8.39 -1.35
CA PRO A 158 30.41 8.78 -0.48
C PRO A 158 31.48 9.61 -1.22
N SER A 159 31.11 10.72 -1.88
CA SER A 159 31.97 11.57 -2.75
C SER A 159 33.27 12.13 -2.14
N ARG A 160 33.49 11.95 -0.84
CA ARG A 160 34.74 12.34 -0.15
C ARG A 160 35.79 11.23 -0.11
N ILE A 161 35.46 10.06 -0.63
CA ILE A 161 36.37 8.93 -0.78
C ILE A 161 36.97 9.00 -2.18
N GLU A 162 38.29 8.80 -2.26
CA GLU A 162 39.01 8.78 -3.53
C GLU A 162 38.41 7.72 -4.47
N GLY A 163 38.22 8.06 -5.74
CA GLY A 163 37.57 7.21 -6.73
C GLY A 163 36.05 7.30 -6.80
N GLU A 164 35.39 7.74 -5.73
CA GLU A 164 33.91 7.73 -5.68
C GLU A 164 33.29 8.84 -6.53
N ASN A 165 33.96 9.96 -6.80
CA ASN A 165 33.42 10.95 -7.74
C ASN A 165 33.48 10.45 -9.18
N ALA A 166 34.52 9.69 -9.55
CA ALA A 166 34.60 9.06 -10.86
C ALA A 166 33.47 8.02 -11.05
N ARG A 167 33.20 7.22 -10.01
CA ARG A 167 32.09 6.26 -10.01
C ARG A 167 30.71 6.95 -10.07
N LEU A 168 30.51 8.03 -9.30
CA LEU A 168 29.28 8.84 -9.36
C LEU A 168 29.06 9.41 -10.77
N TYR A 169 30.11 9.95 -11.39
CA TYR A 169 30.01 10.50 -12.75
C TYR A 169 29.57 9.42 -13.75
N LYS A 170 30.20 8.24 -13.72
CA LYS A 170 29.84 7.09 -14.55
C LYS A 170 28.39 6.65 -14.32
N ALA A 171 27.96 6.57 -13.07
CA ALA A 171 26.60 6.24 -12.69
C ALA A 171 25.56 7.24 -13.24
N VAL A 172 25.79 8.55 -13.05
CA VAL A 172 24.95 9.62 -13.58
C VAL A 172 24.88 9.57 -15.11
N GLN A 173 26.03 9.39 -15.77
CA GLN A 173 26.09 9.25 -17.22
C GLN A 173 25.27 8.05 -17.70
N ALA A 174 25.42 6.88 -17.07
CA ALA A 174 24.70 5.67 -17.43
C ALA A 174 23.18 5.82 -17.29
N VAL A 175 22.69 6.44 -16.21
CA VAL A 175 21.26 6.74 -16.03
C VAL A 175 20.77 7.73 -17.08
N SER A 176 21.55 8.78 -17.36
CA SER A 176 21.20 9.79 -18.36
C SER A 176 21.08 9.18 -19.75
N GLU A 177 22.08 8.40 -20.18
CA GLU A 177 22.08 7.74 -21.49
C GLU A 177 20.94 6.72 -21.60
N PHE A 178 20.69 5.94 -20.54
CA PHE A 178 19.60 4.98 -20.53
C PHE A 178 18.23 5.65 -20.60
N ALA A 179 17.98 6.69 -19.81
CA ALA A 179 16.71 7.43 -19.85
C ALA A 179 16.48 8.10 -21.21
N VAL A 180 17.52 8.70 -21.82
CA VAL A 180 17.45 9.28 -23.17
C VAL A 180 17.12 8.22 -24.21
N ALA A 181 17.76 7.05 -24.15
CA ALA A 181 17.51 5.95 -25.08
C ALA A 181 16.09 5.37 -24.93
N LEU A 182 15.60 5.23 -23.70
CA LEU A 182 14.21 4.83 -23.43
C LEU A 182 13.19 5.90 -23.89
N GLY A 183 13.61 7.16 -23.98
CA GLY A 183 12.76 8.28 -24.37
C GLY A 183 11.91 8.82 -23.21
N ILE A 184 12.42 8.74 -21.99
CA ILE A 184 11.78 9.19 -20.75
C ILE A 184 12.64 10.26 -20.06
N ASN A 185 12.06 11.00 -19.11
CA ASN A 185 12.73 12.13 -18.46
C ASN A 185 13.05 11.87 -16.99
N ILE A 186 13.98 12.66 -16.45
CA ILE A 186 14.33 12.73 -15.02
C ILE A 186 14.12 14.18 -14.56
N PRO A 187 12.86 14.64 -14.37
CA PRO A 187 12.57 16.04 -14.12
C PRO A 187 12.94 16.50 -12.70
N THR A 188 13.22 15.57 -11.79
CA THR A 188 13.53 15.87 -10.39
C THR A 188 14.54 14.88 -9.82
N GLY A 189 15.19 15.28 -8.74
CA GLY A 189 16.15 14.45 -8.03
C GLY A 189 16.73 15.17 -6.84
N LYS A 190 17.57 14.47 -6.09
CA LYS A 190 18.33 15.02 -4.97
C LYS A 190 19.64 14.26 -4.79
N ASP A 191 20.61 14.88 -4.17
CA ASP A 191 21.89 14.26 -3.82
C ASP A 191 22.18 14.35 -2.31
N SER A 192 22.89 13.34 -1.81
CA SER A 192 23.46 13.22 -0.47
C SER A 192 24.87 12.64 -0.60
N LEU A 193 25.87 13.54 -0.62
CA LEU A 193 27.24 13.23 -1.04
C LEU A 193 28.22 12.94 0.13
N SER A 194 27.71 12.69 1.33
CA SER A 194 28.50 12.46 2.55
C SER A 194 28.16 11.14 3.24
N MET A 195 27.91 10.08 2.47
CA MET A 195 27.48 8.77 2.96
C MET A 195 28.62 7.95 3.61
N VAL A 196 29.29 8.55 4.59
CA VAL A 196 30.40 7.95 5.35
C VAL A 196 30.22 8.26 6.83
N GLN A 197 30.23 7.22 7.67
CA GLN A 197 30.28 7.36 9.12
C GLN A 197 31.68 7.04 9.63
N LYS A 198 32.26 7.94 10.43
CA LYS A 198 33.54 7.71 11.11
C LYS A 198 33.29 7.53 12.62
N TYR A 199 33.88 6.49 13.21
CA TYR A 199 33.78 6.19 14.63
C TYR A 199 35.00 6.73 15.42
N PRO A 200 34.88 6.91 16.76
CA PRO A 200 35.96 7.49 17.58
C PRO A 200 37.29 6.72 17.55
N ASP A 201 37.25 5.42 17.30
CA ASP A 201 38.41 4.53 17.15
C ASP A 201 39.11 4.66 15.77
N GLY A 202 38.50 5.43 14.85
CA GLY A 202 39.01 5.64 13.51
C GLY A 202 38.39 4.73 12.44
N GLU A 203 37.54 3.76 12.83
CA GLU A 203 36.80 2.92 11.88
C GLU A 203 35.89 3.78 10.99
N LYS A 204 35.78 3.39 9.72
CA LYS A 204 34.88 4.04 8.76
C LYS A 204 33.94 3.02 8.16
N VAL A 205 32.66 3.34 8.20
CA VAL A 205 31.62 2.63 7.45
C VAL A 205 31.23 3.50 6.26
N ILE A 206 31.39 2.96 5.06
CA ILE A 206 31.14 3.64 3.79
C ILE A 206 29.92 2.98 3.15
N SER A 207 28.89 3.76 2.82
CA SER A 207 27.76 3.22 2.06
C SER A 207 28.16 3.00 0.60
N PRO A 208 27.60 1.98 -0.08
CA PRO A 208 27.70 1.87 -1.53
C PRO A 208 27.19 3.14 -2.21
N GLY A 209 27.88 3.58 -3.27
CA GLY A 209 27.34 4.57 -4.19
C GLY A 209 26.05 4.05 -4.81
N THR A 210 24.93 4.73 -4.53
CA THR A 210 23.59 4.22 -4.84
C THR A 210 22.74 5.32 -5.47
N VAL A 211 22.10 5.01 -6.59
CA VAL A 211 20.94 5.77 -7.09
C VAL A 211 19.67 5.02 -6.72
N ILE A 212 18.71 5.72 -6.12
CA ILE A 212 17.34 5.21 -5.95
C ILE A 212 16.48 5.90 -7.00
N ILE A 213 15.87 5.09 -7.87
CA ILE A 213 14.96 5.57 -8.91
C ILE A 213 13.53 5.39 -8.41
N SER A 214 12.76 6.48 -8.42
CA SER A 214 11.31 6.40 -8.31
C SER A 214 10.69 6.70 -9.66
N ALA A 215 9.84 5.82 -10.17
CA ALA A 215 9.14 6.02 -11.42
C ALA A 215 7.67 6.38 -11.16
N VAL A 216 7.13 7.30 -11.97
CA VAL A 216 5.76 7.81 -11.87
C VAL A 216 5.13 7.88 -13.26
N ALA A 217 3.88 7.47 -13.39
CA ALA A 217 3.15 7.58 -14.65
C ALA A 217 1.63 7.73 -14.47
N GLU A 218 0.97 8.40 -15.42
CA GLU A 218 -0.50 8.47 -15.49
C GLU A 218 -1.06 7.11 -15.92
N VAL A 219 -2.01 6.59 -15.15
CA VAL A 219 -2.74 5.36 -15.41
C VAL A 219 -4.05 5.68 -16.10
N ASP A 220 -4.34 4.98 -17.20
CA ASP A 220 -5.56 5.21 -18.00
C ASP A 220 -6.77 4.52 -17.37
N HIS A 221 -6.61 3.26 -16.94
CA HIS A 221 -7.67 2.43 -16.36
C HIS A 221 -7.15 1.62 -15.16
N PHE A 222 -7.11 2.21 -13.97
CA PHE A 222 -6.52 1.57 -12.78
C PHE A 222 -7.13 0.22 -12.41
N THR A 223 -8.36 -0.09 -12.85
CA THR A 223 -9.02 -1.38 -12.59
C THR A 223 -8.43 -2.55 -13.38
N LYS A 224 -7.56 -2.29 -14.38
CA LYS A 224 -6.82 -3.32 -15.11
C LYS A 224 -5.41 -3.54 -14.54
N THR A 225 -5.04 -2.90 -13.43
CA THR A 225 -3.73 -3.10 -12.81
C THR A 225 -3.58 -4.58 -12.43
N VAL A 226 -2.44 -5.16 -12.80
CA VAL A 226 -2.11 -6.55 -12.50
C VAL A 226 -1.44 -6.63 -11.13
N THR A 227 -1.73 -7.70 -10.40
CA THR A 227 -1.16 -8.01 -9.08
C THR A 227 -0.43 -9.36 -9.13
N PRO A 228 0.50 -9.65 -8.19
CA PRO A 228 1.32 -10.86 -8.25
C PRO A 228 0.59 -12.10 -7.73
N ASP A 229 -0.53 -11.96 -7.02
CA ASP A 229 -1.29 -13.11 -6.52
C ASP A 229 -1.87 -13.95 -7.66
N LEU A 230 -1.38 -15.19 -7.76
CA LEU A 230 -1.86 -16.17 -8.74
C LEU A 230 -3.36 -16.39 -8.62
N LYS A 231 -4.01 -16.43 -9.79
CA LYS A 231 -5.43 -16.69 -9.90
C LYS A 231 -5.65 -18.20 -10.06
N LYS A 232 -6.64 -18.75 -9.37
CA LYS A 232 -7.04 -20.17 -9.47
C LYS A 232 -7.83 -20.41 -10.76
N VAL A 233 -7.11 -20.40 -11.88
CA VAL A 233 -7.67 -20.62 -13.22
C VAL A 233 -7.03 -21.87 -13.80
N GLU A 234 -7.84 -22.92 -13.99
CA GLU A 234 -7.37 -24.18 -14.55
C GLU A 234 -6.71 -23.97 -15.92
N ASN A 235 -5.63 -24.71 -16.18
CA ASN A 235 -4.85 -24.65 -17.42
C ASN A 235 -4.21 -23.28 -17.75
N SER A 236 -4.25 -22.31 -16.83
CA SER A 236 -3.46 -21.09 -16.99
C SER A 236 -1.97 -21.40 -16.93
N SER A 237 -1.19 -20.73 -17.77
CA SER A 237 0.25 -20.93 -17.89
C SER A 237 1.03 -19.78 -17.28
N LEU A 238 2.19 -20.13 -16.71
CA LEU A 238 3.18 -19.20 -16.20
C LEU A 238 4.28 -19.04 -17.25
N ILE A 239 4.62 -17.80 -17.58
CA ILE A 239 5.58 -17.48 -18.63
C ILE A 239 6.63 -16.52 -18.06
N TYR A 240 7.88 -16.93 -18.11
CA TYR A 240 9.05 -16.08 -17.84
C TYR A 240 9.36 -15.24 -19.09
N ILE A 241 9.59 -13.95 -18.90
CA ILE A 241 9.93 -13.00 -19.96
C ILE A 241 11.20 -12.25 -19.55
N ASP A 242 12.24 -12.38 -20.37
CA ASP A 242 13.51 -11.69 -20.18
C ASP A 242 13.38 -10.20 -20.52
N PHE A 243 13.93 -9.30 -19.69
CA PHE A 243 14.01 -7.87 -19.95
C PHE A 243 15.44 -7.38 -20.26
N SER A 244 16.48 -8.16 -19.95
CA SER A 244 17.86 -7.65 -19.94
C SER A 244 18.77 -8.25 -21.03
N LYS A 245 18.50 -9.48 -21.49
CA LYS A 245 19.41 -10.29 -22.34
C LYS A 245 20.79 -10.58 -21.75
N SER A 246 21.04 -10.27 -20.48
CA SER A 246 22.29 -10.64 -19.81
C SER A 246 22.35 -12.13 -19.47
N GLU A 247 23.53 -12.60 -19.07
CA GLU A 247 23.68 -13.92 -18.44
C GLU A 247 23.09 -13.94 -17.03
N PHE A 248 22.97 -15.14 -16.45
CA PHE A 248 22.48 -15.39 -15.10
C PHE A 248 23.59 -15.17 -14.05
N SER A 249 24.19 -13.98 -14.06
CA SER A 249 25.21 -13.58 -13.09
C SER A 249 24.66 -13.53 -11.67
N LEU A 250 25.50 -13.90 -10.70
CA LEU A 250 25.15 -13.93 -9.28
C LEU A 250 25.77 -12.78 -8.48
N GLY A 251 26.78 -12.09 -8.99
CA GLY A 251 27.35 -10.96 -8.27
C GLY A 251 26.37 -9.78 -8.17
N GLY A 252 26.38 -9.13 -7.02
CA GLY A 252 25.43 -8.08 -6.66
C GLY A 252 24.11 -8.59 -6.08
N SER A 253 23.88 -9.91 -6.03
CA SER A 253 22.62 -10.48 -5.56
C SER A 253 22.53 -10.67 -4.04
N ALA A 254 21.31 -10.80 -3.53
CA ALA A 254 21.01 -11.30 -2.19
C ALA A 254 21.65 -12.68 -1.93
N PHE A 255 21.70 -13.54 -2.95
CA PHE A 255 22.37 -14.84 -2.85
C PHE A 255 23.88 -14.73 -2.64
N ALA A 256 24.56 -13.84 -3.36
CA ALA A 256 25.98 -13.56 -3.11
C ALA A 256 26.17 -13.02 -1.69
N GLN A 257 25.29 -12.13 -1.24
CA GLN A 257 25.37 -11.51 0.07
C GLN A 257 25.25 -12.52 1.22
N ILE A 258 24.31 -13.48 1.18
CA ILE A 258 24.20 -14.52 2.22
C ILE A 258 25.44 -15.43 2.30
N ASN A 259 26.18 -15.54 1.19
CA ASN A 259 27.43 -16.30 1.11
C ASN A 259 28.67 -15.43 1.40
N ASN A 260 28.47 -14.17 1.85
CA ASN A 260 29.53 -13.19 2.11
C ASN A 260 30.38 -12.83 0.87
N PHE A 261 29.76 -12.83 -0.31
CA PHE A 261 30.37 -12.37 -1.55
C PHE A 261 29.71 -11.08 -2.05
N ILE A 262 30.49 -10.28 -2.77
CA ILE A 262 29.97 -9.24 -3.66
C ILE A 262 29.82 -9.84 -5.07
N GLY A 263 30.87 -10.51 -5.58
CA GLY A 263 30.92 -11.08 -6.93
C GLY A 263 31.73 -10.20 -7.89
N ASN A 264 32.25 -10.80 -8.97
CA ASN A 264 33.08 -10.12 -9.98
C ASN A 264 32.36 -9.91 -11.32
N ASP A 265 31.11 -10.34 -11.42
CA ASP A 265 30.19 -10.11 -12.51
C ASP A 265 28.85 -9.59 -11.96
N THR A 266 28.04 -8.91 -12.76
CA THR A 266 26.69 -8.50 -12.34
C THR A 266 25.76 -8.45 -13.54
N PRO A 267 24.45 -8.71 -13.38
CA PRO A 267 23.49 -8.49 -14.46
C PRO A 267 23.50 -7.04 -14.96
N ASP A 268 23.03 -6.84 -16.20
CA ASP A 268 22.91 -5.50 -16.80
C ASP A 268 21.88 -5.52 -17.93
N ILE A 269 21.51 -4.36 -18.46
CA ILE A 269 20.66 -4.21 -19.65
C ILE A 269 21.53 -4.19 -20.90
N ILE A 270 21.60 -5.32 -21.61
CA ILE A 270 22.46 -5.48 -22.80
C ILE A 270 21.84 -4.83 -24.04
N ASP A 271 20.51 -4.83 -24.14
CA ASP A 271 19.77 -4.32 -25.31
C ASP A 271 18.61 -3.43 -24.86
N ILE A 272 18.83 -2.12 -24.92
CA ILE A 272 17.87 -1.08 -24.47
C ILE A 272 16.61 -1.07 -25.34
N GLU A 273 16.74 -1.30 -26.65
CA GLU A 273 15.59 -1.35 -27.56
C GLU A 273 14.74 -2.58 -27.29
N TYR A 274 15.38 -3.71 -26.97
CA TYR A 274 14.67 -4.90 -26.50
C TYR A 274 13.94 -4.66 -25.17
N PHE A 275 14.59 -4.02 -24.18
CA PHE A 275 13.96 -3.66 -22.91
C PHE A 275 12.67 -2.85 -23.13
N LYS A 276 12.73 -1.85 -24.01
CA LYS A 276 11.58 -1.03 -24.39
C LYS A 276 10.47 -1.84 -25.04
N LYS A 277 10.81 -2.72 -25.98
CA LYS A 277 9.83 -3.62 -26.62
C LYS A 277 9.19 -4.57 -25.61
N ALA A 278 9.97 -5.11 -24.67
CA ALA A 278 9.45 -5.97 -23.61
C ALA A 278 8.45 -5.21 -22.73
N PHE A 279 8.81 -4.00 -22.28
CA PHE A 279 7.90 -3.12 -21.52
C PHE A 279 6.60 -2.84 -22.28
N ASP A 280 6.70 -2.40 -23.54
CA ASP A 280 5.54 -2.08 -24.38
C ASP A 280 4.69 -3.35 -24.67
N SER A 281 5.31 -4.52 -24.79
CA SER A 281 4.61 -5.81 -24.96
C SER A 281 3.78 -6.16 -23.74
N ILE A 282 4.34 -6.03 -22.53
CA ILE A 282 3.58 -6.26 -21.28
C ILE A 282 2.42 -5.27 -21.16
N GLN A 283 2.65 -3.98 -21.43
CA GLN A 283 1.59 -2.97 -21.45
C GLN A 283 0.44 -3.34 -22.40
N GLN A 284 0.76 -3.84 -23.59
CA GLN A 284 -0.25 -4.28 -24.55
C GLN A 284 -1.02 -5.52 -24.07
N LEU A 285 -0.33 -6.50 -23.46
CA LEU A 285 -0.97 -7.68 -22.87
C LEU A 285 -1.94 -7.31 -21.74
N ILE A 286 -1.58 -6.33 -20.90
CA ILE A 286 -2.46 -5.77 -19.86
C ILE A 286 -3.67 -5.09 -20.49
N GLN A 287 -3.46 -4.27 -21.52
CA GLN A 287 -4.55 -3.57 -22.18
C GLN A 287 -5.56 -4.53 -22.83
N ASN A 288 -5.07 -5.65 -23.37
CA ASN A 288 -5.88 -6.74 -23.91
C ASN A 288 -6.57 -7.58 -22.84
N GLY A 289 -6.21 -7.43 -21.56
CA GLY A 289 -6.73 -8.22 -20.45
C GLY A 289 -6.29 -9.69 -20.49
N TRP A 290 -5.11 -9.98 -21.06
CA TRP A 290 -4.60 -11.35 -21.20
C TRP A 290 -3.78 -11.83 -20.00
N ILE A 291 -3.33 -10.91 -19.15
CA ILE A 291 -2.57 -11.23 -17.93
C ILE A 291 -3.52 -11.33 -16.74
N LEU A 292 -3.46 -12.47 -16.05
CA LEU A 292 -4.24 -12.78 -14.85
C LEU A 292 -3.53 -12.30 -13.57
N ALA A 293 -2.22 -12.54 -13.52
CA ALA A 293 -1.31 -12.17 -12.43
C ALA A 293 0.08 -11.96 -13.02
N GLY A 294 0.95 -11.22 -12.33
CA GLY A 294 2.32 -11.02 -12.77
C GLY A 294 3.18 -10.38 -11.70
N HIS A 295 4.47 -10.74 -11.71
CA HIS A 295 5.45 -10.27 -10.75
C HIS A 295 6.83 -10.15 -11.41
N ASP A 296 7.66 -9.22 -10.92
CA ASP A 296 9.00 -9.02 -11.46
C ASP A 296 10.05 -9.96 -10.82
N VAL A 297 11.18 -10.11 -11.49
CA VAL A 297 12.35 -10.83 -10.97
C VAL A 297 13.36 -9.79 -10.51
N SER A 298 13.45 -9.63 -9.19
CA SER A 298 14.29 -8.63 -8.52
C SER A 298 15.12 -9.29 -7.42
N SER A 299 15.12 -8.74 -6.20
CA SER A 299 15.91 -9.26 -5.07
C SER A 299 15.56 -10.72 -4.77
N GLY A 300 16.56 -11.59 -4.67
CA GLY A 300 16.38 -13.01 -4.43
C GLY A 300 16.01 -13.85 -5.68
N GLY A 301 15.91 -13.23 -6.85
CA GLY A 301 15.82 -13.89 -8.15
C GLY A 301 14.50 -14.62 -8.42
N LEU A 302 14.52 -15.48 -9.45
CA LEU A 302 13.34 -16.18 -9.96
C LEU A 302 12.65 -17.03 -8.88
N ILE A 303 13.40 -17.66 -7.97
CA ILE A 303 12.79 -18.46 -6.90
C ILE A 303 11.91 -17.63 -5.98
N THR A 304 12.34 -16.42 -5.65
CA THR A 304 11.60 -15.49 -4.79
C THR A 304 10.32 -15.06 -5.51
N CYS A 305 10.44 -14.62 -6.77
CA CYS A 305 9.30 -14.26 -7.61
C CYS A 305 8.24 -15.38 -7.66
N MET A 306 8.66 -16.63 -7.95
CA MET A 306 7.74 -17.78 -8.02
C MET A 306 7.06 -18.08 -6.69
N LEU A 307 7.78 -17.98 -5.57
CA LEU A 307 7.23 -18.22 -4.23
C LEU A 307 6.27 -17.10 -3.81
N GLU A 308 6.64 -15.83 -4.00
CA GLU A 308 5.83 -14.66 -3.64
C GLU A 308 4.50 -14.62 -4.41
N MET A 309 4.49 -15.03 -5.67
CA MET A 309 3.27 -15.22 -6.46
C MET A 309 2.30 -16.26 -5.83
N CYS A 310 2.82 -17.23 -5.08
CA CYS A 310 2.01 -18.25 -4.38
C CYS A 310 1.60 -17.86 -2.95
N PHE A 311 2.24 -16.86 -2.33
CA PHE A 311 2.10 -16.61 -0.88
C PHE A 311 0.76 -16.03 -0.45
N SER A 312 -0.01 -15.44 -1.36
CA SER A 312 -1.17 -14.60 -1.04
C SER A 312 -2.42 -15.32 -0.50
N ASP A 313 -2.44 -16.66 -0.55
CA ASP A 313 -3.46 -17.54 0.06
C ASP A 313 -2.87 -18.90 0.48
N ASN A 314 -3.68 -19.75 1.14
CA ASN A 314 -3.21 -21.04 1.68
C ASN A 314 -3.30 -22.24 0.73
N GLU A 315 -3.69 -22.05 -0.53
CA GLU A 315 -4.04 -23.18 -1.41
C GLU A 315 -3.28 -23.15 -2.74
N THR A 316 -2.62 -22.03 -3.06
CA THR A 316 -2.05 -21.80 -4.38
C THR A 316 -0.63 -22.32 -4.50
N GLY A 317 -0.35 -23.00 -5.62
CA GLY A 317 0.97 -23.45 -6.03
C GLY A 317 1.00 -23.73 -7.52
N PHE A 318 2.16 -24.10 -8.04
CA PHE A 318 2.31 -24.46 -9.46
C PHE A 318 3.54 -25.34 -9.69
N THR A 319 3.62 -25.90 -10.89
CA THR A 319 4.80 -26.65 -11.34
C THR A 319 5.58 -25.81 -12.35
N ALA A 320 6.85 -25.57 -12.05
CA ALA A 320 7.80 -24.84 -12.87
C ALA A 320 8.82 -25.82 -13.49
N ASP A 321 8.83 -25.92 -14.82
CA ASP A 321 9.79 -26.60 -15.65
C ASP A 321 10.82 -25.61 -16.19
N LEU A 322 12.04 -25.74 -15.68
CA LEU A 322 13.19 -24.93 -16.02
C LEU A 322 14.11 -25.64 -17.04
N THR A 323 13.77 -26.84 -17.51
CA THR A 323 14.63 -27.64 -18.41
C THR A 323 14.92 -26.94 -19.74
N HIS A 324 14.01 -26.06 -20.18
CA HIS A 324 14.11 -25.31 -21.43
C HIS A 324 15.00 -24.07 -21.36
N PHE A 325 15.49 -23.68 -20.17
CA PHE A 325 16.48 -22.61 -20.08
C PHE A 325 17.82 -23.03 -20.71
N ALA A 326 18.54 -22.08 -21.30
CA ALA A 326 19.86 -22.32 -21.85
C ALA A 326 20.92 -22.50 -20.74
N GLU A 327 20.85 -21.69 -19.68
CA GLU A 327 21.60 -21.89 -18.44
C GLU A 327 21.11 -23.19 -17.77
N LYS A 328 22.07 -24.00 -17.31
CA LYS A 328 21.80 -25.32 -16.70
C LYS A 328 22.12 -25.36 -15.22
N ASP A 329 22.92 -24.41 -14.73
CA ASP A 329 23.18 -24.27 -13.30
C ASP A 329 21.93 -23.76 -12.58
N ILE A 330 21.29 -24.63 -11.80
CA ILE A 330 20.07 -24.32 -11.07
C ILE A 330 20.25 -23.17 -10.07
N ILE A 331 21.44 -22.98 -9.50
CA ILE A 331 21.70 -21.89 -8.56
C ILE A 331 21.69 -20.55 -9.31
N ARG A 332 22.35 -20.49 -10.47
CA ARG A 332 22.33 -19.30 -11.33
C ARG A 332 20.91 -19.00 -11.83
N LEU A 333 20.18 -20.01 -12.28
CA LEU A 333 18.79 -19.85 -12.73
C LEU A 333 17.86 -19.28 -11.65
N LEU A 334 17.93 -19.82 -10.44
CA LEU A 334 17.02 -19.45 -9.36
C LEU A 334 17.37 -18.11 -8.71
N PHE A 335 18.67 -17.80 -8.55
CA PHE A 335 19.12 -16.70 -7.70
C PHE A 335 19.71 -15.50 -8.46
N SER A 336 19.87 -15.56 -9.78
CA SER A 336 20.25 -14.38 -10.54
C SER A 336 19.15 -13.32 -10.46
N GLU A 337 19.52 -12.10 -10.11
CA GLU A 337 18.63 -10.94 -10.04
C GLU A 337 18.61 -10.18 -11.38
N LYS A 338 18.65 -10.96 -12.46
CA LYS A 338 18.56 -10.46 -13.82
C LYS A 338 17.14 -9.90 -14.06
N PRO A 339 16.98 -8.67 -14.59
CA PRO A 339 15.66 -8.11 -14.87
C PRO A 339 14.83 -9.00 -15.80
N ALA A 340 13.68 -9.42 -15.29
CA ALA A 340 12.70 -10.25 -15.97
C ALA A 340 11.33 -10.09 -15.29
N VAL A 341 10.30 -10.65 -15.89
CA VAL A 341 8.98 -10.77 -15.27
C VAL A 341 8.41 -12.17 -15.47
N VAL A 342 7.53 -12.60 -14.57
CA VAL A 342 6.72 -13.81 -14.72
C VAL A 342 5.26 -13.39 -14.83
N ILE A 343 4.57 -13.87 -15.86
CA ILE A 343 3.14 -13.60 -16.08
C ILE A 343 2.33 -14.90 -16.04
N GLN A 344 1.14 -14.82 -15.46
CA GLN A 344 0.11 -15.85 -15.55
C GLN A 344 -0.90 -15.48 -16.62
N VAL A 345 -1.17 -16.39 -17.55
CA VAL A 345 -2.10 -16.17 -18.67
C VAL A 345 -3.02 -17.36 -18.88
N GLU A 346 -4.25 -17.09 -19.29
CA GLU A 346 -5.19 -18.14 -19.73
C GLU A 346 -4.97 -18.52 -21.20
N LYS A 347 -4.68 -17.53 -22.04
CA LYS A 347 -4.55 -17.65 -23.50
C LYS A 347 -3.10 -17.86 -23.92
N THR A 348 -2.52 -18.98 -23.52
CA THR A 348 -1.08 -19.25 -23.69
C THR A 348 -0.62 -19.17 -25.14
N GLN A 349 -1.36 -19.74 -26.09
CA GLN A 349 -0.98 -19.74 -27.49
C GLN A 349 -0.96 -18.31 -28.06
N GLU A 350 -2.03 -17.54 -27.85
CA GLU A 350 -2.14 -16.17 -28.37
C GLU A 350 -1.08 -15.24 -27.76
N VAL A 351 -0.81 -15.39 -26.46
CA VAL A 351 0.22 -14.62 -25.77
C VAL A 351 1.61 -14.96 -26.31
N THR A 352 1.92 -16.25 -26.45
CA THR A 352 3.25 -16.68 -26.94
C THR A 352 3.48 -16.33 -28.41
N GLU A 353 2.46 -16.47 -29.27
CA GLU A 353 2.50 -15.98 -30.64
C GLU A 353 2.70 -14.46 -30.68
N PHE A 354 2.01 -13.70 -29.83
CA PHE A 354 2.18 -12.25 -29.72
C PHE A 354 3.61 -11.88 -29.29
N LEU A 355 4.16 -12.53 -28.26
CA LEU A 355 5.53 -12.30 -27.79
C LEU A 355 6.55 -12.63 -28.88
N GLY A 356 6.40 -13.78 -29.54
CA GLY A 356 7.26 -14.21 -30.65
C GLY A 356 7.23 -13.23 -31.84
N ASN A 357 6.05 -12.76 -32.23
CA ASN A 357 5.88 -11.77 -33.31
C ASN A 357 6.51 -10.41 -32.97
N ASN A 358 6.60 -10.05 -31.69
CA ASN A 358 7.28 -8.84 -31.22
C ASN A 358 8.79 -9.06 -30.96
N GLY A 359 9.29 -10.28 -31.17
CA GLY A 359 10.70 -10.63 -30.95
C GLY A 359 11.08 -10.65 -29.47
N ILE A 360 10.13 -10.94 -28.58
CA ILE A 360 10.34 -11.05 -27.13
C ILE A 360 10.69 -12.49 -26.77
N SER A 361 11.80 -12.66 -26.05
CA SER A 361 12.21 -13.97 -25.54
C SER A 361 11.33 -14.36 -24.35
N TYR A 362 10.75 -15.55 -24.41
CA TYR A 362 9.92 -16.09 -23.35
C TYR A 362 10.17 -17.58 -23.14
N LEU A 363 9.84 -18.07 -21.94
CA LEU A 363 9.83 -19.48 -21.60
C LEU A 363 8.55 -19.79 -20.84
N ILE A 364 7.83 -20.83 -21.24
CA ILE A 364 6.69 -21.34 -20.47
C ILE A 364 7.29 -22.10 -19.28
N LEU A 365 7.08 -21.58 -18.08
CA LEU A 365 7.49 -22.23 -16.84
C LEU A 365 6.56 -23.41 -16.54
N GLY A 366 5.27 -23.30 -16.76
CA GLY A 366 4.36 -24.42 -16.54
C GLY A 366 2.96 -23.96 -16.26
N THR A 367 2.18 -24.78 -15.56
CA THR A 367 0.75 -24.54 -15.32
C THR A 367 0.46 -24.38 -13.84
N SER A 368 -0.46 -23.47 -13.50
CA SER A 368 -0.99 -23.36 -12.14
C SER A 368 -1.58 -24.70 -11.70
N ASN A 369 -1.35 -25.09 -10.45
CA ASN A 369 -1.95 -26.29 -9.87
C ASN A 369 -2.78 -25.91 -8.63
N SER A 370 -3.58 -26.85 -8.12
CA SER A 370 -4.42 -26.67 -6.94
C SER A 370 -3.78 -27.24 -5.66
N HIS A 371 -2.46 -27.40 -5.65
CA HIS A 371 -1.71 -27.94 -4.51
C HIS A 371 -0.92 -26.81 -3.86
N ASN A 372 -0.83 -26.81 -2.53
CA ASN A 372 -0.08 -25.81 -1.76
C ASN A 372 1.45 -26.03 -1.84
N ALA A 373 1.99 -26.25 -3.04
CA ALA A 373 3.39 -26.56 -3.29
C ALA A 373 3.89 -25.94 -4.60
N LEU A 374 5.13 -25.44 -4.58
CA LEU A 374 5.90 -25.10 -5.77
C LEU A 374 6.78 -26.30 -6.13
N HIS A 375 6.47 -26.94 -7.25
CA HIS A 375 7.30 -28.01 -7.81
C HIS A 375 8.25 -27.42 -8.85
N ILE A 376 9.55 -27.71 -8.75
CA ILE A 376 10.57 -27.21 -9.67
C ILE A 376 11.27 -28.38 -10.32
N LEU A 377 11.17 -28.45 -11.64
CA LEU A 377 11.82 -29.42 -12.51
C LEU A 377 12.95 -28.73 -13.26
N SER A 378 14.13 -29.32 -13.27
CA SER A 378 15.28 -28.93 -14.09
C SER A 378 15.95 -30.17 -14.66
N SER A 379 17.03 -30.01 -15.43
CA SER A 379 17.78 -31.17 -15.97
C SER A 379 18.38 -32.07 -14.88
N GLU A 380 18.64 -31.51 -13.69
CA GLU A 380 19.36 -32.20 -12.60
C GLU A 380 18.60 -32.15 -11.27
N THR A 381 17.44 -31.50 -11.21
CA THR A 381 16.72 -31.23 -9.96
C THR A 381 15.22 -31.47 -10.15
N ASP A 382 14.61 -32.17 -9.20
CA ASP A 382 13.16 -32.31 -9.06
C ASP A 382 12.86 -32.11 -7.57
N ILE A 383 12.35 -30.93 -7.22
CA ILE A 383 12.10 -30.54 -5.83
C ILE A 383 10.69 -30.01 -5.67
N SER A 384 10.16 -30.15 -4.45
CA SER A 384 8.88 -29.63 -4.04
C SER A 384 9.06 -28.76 -2.81
N LEU A 385 8.59 -27.53 -2.85
CA LEU A 385 8.62 -26.58 -1.75
C LEU A 385 7.20 -26.39 -1.22
N ASP A 386 6.97 -26.65 0.07
CA ASP A 386 5.68 -26.37 0.70
C ASP A 386 5.50 -24.85 0.85
N ILE A 387 4.43 -24.32 0.24
CA ILE A 387 4.23 -22.87 0.20
C ILE A 387 4.03 -22.28 1.60
N SER A 388 3.36 -23.00 2.50
CA SER A 388 3.14 -22.53 3.86
C SER A 388 4.43 -22.45 4.66
N GLU A 389 5.30 -23.46 4.56
CA GLU A 389 6.60 -23.48 5.22
C GLU A 389 7.50 -22.34 4.73
N TYR A 390 7.66 -22.20 3.41
CA TYR A 390 8.55 -21.17 2.85
C TYR A 390 8.01 -19.75 3.05
N ARG A 391 6.69 -19.59 3.12
CA ARG A 391 6.07 -18.32 3.51
C ARG A 391 6.34 -17.97 4.97
N ASP A 392 6.30 -18.94 5.90
CA ASP A 392 6.66 -18.71 7.30
C ASP A 392 8.15 -18.33 7.44
N ILE A 393 9.03 -18.96 6.65
CA ILE A 393 10.44 -18.61 6.58
C ILE A 393 10.62 -17.15 6.10
N TRP A 394 9.95 -16.77 5.01
CA TRP A 394 9.97 -15.42 4.47
C TRP A 394 9.37 -14.37 5.43
N TYR A 395 8.31 -14.72 6.17
CA TYR A 395 7.67 -13.83 7.13
C TYR A 395 8.54 -13.63 8.39
N ARG A 396 9.37 -14.60 8.76
CA ARG A 396 10.11 -14.63 10.03
C ARG A 396 10.87 -13.35 10.35
N THR A 397 11.54 -12.74 9.36
CA THR A 397 12.29 -11.50 9.57
C THR A 397 11.35 -10.33 9.97
N SER A 398 10.18 -10.23 9.34
CA SER A 398 9.13 -9.26 9.72
C SER A 398 8.69 -9.46 11.17
N TYR A 399 8.45 -10.70 11.58
CA TYR A 399 8.13 -11.05 12.97
C TYR A 399 9.22 -10.58 13.95
N LEU A 400 10.48 -10.85 13.63
CA LEU A 400 11.61 -10.46 14.48
C LEU A 400 11.74 -8.94 14.63
N PHE A 401 11.44 -8.17 13.58
CA PHE A 401 11.38 -6.71 13.66
C PHE A 401 10.14 -6.19 14.41
N ASP A 402 8.98 -6.81 14.21
CA ASP A 402 7.73 -6.42 14.90
C ASP A 402 7.82 -6.63 16.42
N ARG A 403 8.63 -7.60 16.90
CA ARG A 403 8.92 -7.73 18.35
C ARG A 403 9.46 -6.45 18.97
N LYS A 404 10.16 -5.61 18.20
CA LYS A 404 10.67 -4.31 18.65
C LYS A 404 9.63 -3.18 18.57
N GLN A 405 8.50 -3.41 17.91
CA GLN A 405 7.43 -2.43 17.72
C GLN A 405 6.20 -2.72 18.59
N SER A 406 5.67 -3.94 18.54
CA SER A 406 4.46 -4.35 19.26
C SER A 406 4.72 -5.27 20.46
N GLY A 407 5.99 -5.55 20.75
CA GLY A 407 6.42 -6.47 21.82
C GLY A 407 6.31 -7.94 21.42
N GLU A 408 6.88 -8.83 22.26
CA GLU A 408 7.02 -10.25 21.91
C GLU A 408 5.68 -10.97 21.72
N GLN A 409 4.69 -10.67 22.56
CA GLN A 409 3.41 -11.38 22.56
C GLN A 409 2.57 -11.05 21.32
N HIS A 410 2.43 -9.77 20.96
CA HIS A 410 1.64 -9.36 19.81
C HIS A 410 2.32 -9.72 18.49
N ALA A 411 3.63 -9.51 18.38
CA ALA A 411 4.38 -9.93 17.20
C ALA A 411 4.25 -11.45 16.96
N LEU A 412 4.33 -12.27 18.02
CA LEU A 412 4.14 -13.72 17.90
C LEU A 412 2.71 -14.07 17.48
N LYS A 413 1.69 -13.44 18.06
CA LYS A 413 0.30 -13.63 17.64
C LYS A 413 0.11 -13.30 16.16
N ARG A 414 0.68 -12.19 15.68
CA ARG A 414 0.63 -11.82 14.26
C ARG A 414 1.24 -12.89 13.37
N PHE A 415 2.44 -13.33 13.69
CA PHE A 415 3.12 -14.40 12.97
C PHE A 415 2.35 -15.73 13.00
N GLN A 416 1.70 -16.08 14.11
CA GLN A 416 0.95 -17.33 14.22
C GLN A 416 -0.44 -17.28 13.59
N ASN A 417 -1.00 -16.09 13.38
CA ASN A 417 -2.39 -15.91 12.96
C ASN A 417 -2.56 -15.37 11.54
N TYR A 418 -1.53 -14.78 10.90
CA TYR A 418 -1.69 -14.18 9.57
C TYR A 418 -2.30 -15.19 8.57
N SER A 419 -1.82 -16.44 8.57
CA SER A 419 -2.31 -17.51 7.69
C SER A 419 -3.66 -18.11 8.10
N LYS A 420 -4.15 -17.84 9.32
CA LYS A 420 -5.40 -18.40 9.87
C LYS A 420 -6.58 -17.43 9.77
N GLN A 421 -6.29 -16.18 9.43
CA GLN A 421 -7.26 -15.08 9.44
C GLN A 421 -7.51 -14.54 8.03
N GLU A 422 -7.71 -15.46 7.07
CA GLU A 422 -7.99 -15.10 5.68
C GLU A 422 -9.22 -14.19 5.55
N LEU A 423 -9.18 -13.29 4.58
CA LEU A 423 -10.36 -12.53 4.22
C LEU A 423 -11.45 -13.46 3.65
N THR A 424 -12.57 -13.51 4.36
CA THR A 424 -13.79 -14.22 3.94
C THR A 424 -14.97 -13.26 3.97
N PHE A 425 -15.82 -13.29 2.96
CA PHE A 425 -16.94 -12.36 2.84
C PHE A 425 -18.26 -13.10 2.65
N ARG A 426 -19.31 -12.54 3.23
CA ARG A 426 -20.71 -12.93 3.03
C ARG A 426 -21.49 -11.65 2.74
N PHE A 427 -21.75 -11.40 1.46
CA PHE A 427 -22.53 -10.25 1.03
C PHE A 427 -24.01 -10.45 1.37
N PRO A 428 -24.79 -9.37 1.59
CA PRO A 428 -26.24 -9.49 1.75
C PRO A 428 -26.88 -10.17 0.54
N GLU A 429 -27.90 -11.02 0.73
CA GLU A 429 -28.53 -11.77 -0.37
C GLU A 429 -29.17 -10.86 -1.44
N HIS A 430 -29.68 -9.69 -1.03
CA HIS A 430 -30.26 -8.70 -1.95
C HIS A 430 -29.23 -7.85 -2.68
N PHE A 431 -27.94 -7.96 -2.35
CA PHE A 431 -26.90 -7.10 -2.90
C PHE A 431 -26.40 -7.57 -4.27
N ASN A 432 -26.70 -6.78 -5.32
CA ASN A 432 -26.26 -7.04 -6.69
C ASN A 432 -25.17 -6.07 -7.21
N GLY A 433 -24.69 -5.16 -6.37
CA GLY A 433 -23.60 -4.23 -6.70
C GLY A 433 -23.93 -3.15 -7.73
N LYS A 434 -25.20 -2.89 -8.05
CA LYS A 434 -25.59 -1.88 -9.06
C LYS A 434 -26.00 -0.56 -8.43
N ASN A 435 -25.50 0.55 -9.01
CA ASN A 435 -25.86 1.90 -8.57
C ASN A 435 -27.37 2.19 -8.71
N THR A 436 -28.01 1.60 -9.74
CA THR A 436 -29.43 1.81 -10.06
C THR A 436 -30.35 1.41 -8.91
N ASP A 437 -30.00 0.37 -8.17
CA ASP A 437 -30.83 -0.20 -7.10
C ASP A 437 -30.89 0.73 -5.88
N TYR A 438 -29.91 1.63 -5.77
CA TYR A 438 -29.81 2.64 -4.74
C TYR A 438 -30.15 4.05 -5.25
N GLN A 439 -30.60 4.17 -6.51
CA GLN A 439 -30.86 5.46 -7.18
C GLN A 439 -29.63 6.39 -7.18
N ILE A 440 -28.44 5.80 -7.25
CA ILE A 440 -27.19 6.54 -7.22
C ILE A 440 -26.86 7.08 -8.60
N ASN A 441 -26.58 8.38 -8.66
CA ASN A 441 -26.00 9.03 -9.83
C ASN A 441 -24.72 9.78 -9.41
N PRO A 442 -23.52 9.25 -9.69
CA PRO A 442 -22.26 9.92 -9.34
C PRO A 442 -22.11 11.32 -9.97
N LEU A 443 -22.81 11.58 -11.07
CA LEU A 443 -22.79 12.83 -11.82
C LEU A 443 -23.91 13.81 -11.44
N ARG A 444 -24.68 13.54 -10.37
CA ARG A 444 -25.75 14.43 -9.89
C ARG A 444 -25.27 15.89 -9.79
N ARG A 445 -26.14 16.84 -10.17
CA ARG A 445 -25.92 18.28 -9.97
C ARG A 445 -27.07 18.96 -9.23
N GLU A 446 -28.23 18.32 -9.22
CA GLU A 446 -29.44 18.81 -8.57
C GLU A 446 -29.41 18.51 -7.07
N LYS A 447 -29.91 19.49 -6.30
CA LYS A 447 -30.04 19.39 -4.85
C LYS A 447 -31.22 18.50 -4.49
N SER A 448 -31.05 17.63 -3.49
CA SER A 448 -32.14 16.81 -2.97
C SER A 448 -32.98 17.56 -1.93
N GLY A 449 -32.43 18.64 -1.35
CA GLY A 449 -33.03 19.36 -0.22
C GLY A 449 -32.71 18.74 1.14
N ILE A 450 -32.18 17.51 1.17
CA ILE A 450 -31.83 16.80 2.41
C ILE A 450 -30.36 17.02 2.71
N LYS A 451 -30.07 17.67 3.84
CA LYS A 451 -28.73 18.12 4.18
C LYS A 451 -28.05 17.16 5.16
N ALA A 452 -26.82 16.79 4.83
CA ALA A 452 -25.88 16.18 5.75
C ALA A 452 -24.68 17.11 5.94
N ALA A 453 -24.01 17.05 7.09
CA ALA A 453 -22.79 17.81 7.33
C ALA A 453 -21.64 16.89 7.74
N ILE A 454 -20.49 17.07 7.13
CA ILE A 454 -19.24 16.61 7.73
C ILE A 454 -18.84 17.63 8.81
N ILE A 455 -18.51 17.14 10.00
CA ILE A 455 -17.97 17.96 11.08
C ILE A 455 -16.48 17.68 11.14
N ARG A 456 -15.64 18.71 10.94
CA ARG A 456 -14.18 18.57 10.97
C ARG A 456 -13.48 19.59 11.85
N GLU A 457 -12.31 19.21 12.34
CA GLU A 457 -11.38 20.02 13.13
C GLU A 457 -10.00 20.02 12.45
N LYS A 458 -9.11 20.94 12.83
CA LYS A 458 -7.72 20.93 12.37
C LYS A 458 -7.06 19.57 12.63
N GLY A 459 -6.43 19.01 11.62
CA GLY A 459 -5.74 17.70 11.68
C GLY A 459 -6.59 16.50 11.27
N VAL A 460 -7.90 16.68 11.09
CA VAL A 460 -8.77 15.67 10.45
C VAL A 460 -8.37 15.51 8.97
N ASN A 461 -8.50 14.29 8.43
CA ASN A 461 -8.05 13.98 7.05
C ASN A 461 -8.92 12.96 6.28
N GLY A 462 -10.02 12.46 6.88
CA GLY A 462 -11.00 11.57 6.23
C GLY A 462 -12.28 12.29 5.79
N ASP A 463 -12.21 13.60 5.56
CA ASP A 463 -13.35 14.47 5.30
C ASP A 463 -13.87 14.36 3.86
N ARG A 464 -12.97 14.27 2.88
CA ARG A 464 -13.31 14.31 1.45
C ARG A 464 -14.01 13.06 0.95
N GLU A 465 -13.51 11.89 1.32
CA GLU A 465 -14.12 10.61 0.97
C GLU A 465 -15.48 10.43 1.64
N MET A 466 -15.63 10.86 2.91
CA MET A 466 -16.91 10.87 3.60
C MET A 466 -17.92 11.81 2.92
N ALA A 467 -17.49 13.03 2.59
CA ALA A 467 -18.34 13.98 1.87
C ALA A 467 -18.79 13.42 0.51
N PHE A 468 -17.90 12.73 -0.21
CA PHE A 468 -18.25 12.11 -1.48
C PHE A 468 -19.26 10.97 -1.30
N MET A 469 -19.10 10.10 -0.28
CA MET A 469 -20.03 9.01 -0.01
C MET A 469 -21.43 9.51 0.39
N LEU A 470 -21.51 10.59 1.19
CA LEU A 470 -22.76 11.28 1.50
C LEU A 470 -23.41 11.87 0.23
N TYR A 471 -22.63 12.55 -0.60
CA TYR A 471 -23.11 13.11 -1.86
C TYR A 471 -23.64 12.02 -2.81
N LEU A 472 -22.94 10.87 -2.87
CA LEU A 472 -23.27 9.72 -3.70
C LEU A 472 -24.61 9.09 -3.28
N ALA A 473 -24.85 8.99 -1.97
CA ALA A 473 -26.14 8.56 -1.41
C ALA A 473 -27.27 9.60 -1.62
N GLY A 474 -26.97 10.81 -2.11
CA GLY A 474 -27.95 11.82 -2.48
C GLY A 474 -28.11 12.98 -1.50
N PHE A 475 -27.23 13.13 -0.51
CA PHE A 475 -27.27 14.27 0.42
C PHE A 475 -26.71 15.55 -0.19
N ASP A 476 -27.23 16.70 0.22
CA ASP A 476 -26.62 18.00 -0.01
C ASP A 476 -25.62 18.27 1.13
N VAL A 477 -24.34 18.04 0.86
CA VAL A 477 -23.29 17.98 1.88
C VAL A 477 -22.78 19.37 2.26
N LYS A 478 -22.80 19.69 3.55
CA LYS A 478 -22.16 20.87 4.14
C LYS A 478 -20.78 20.49 4.72
N ASP A 479 -19.77 21.30 4.41
CA ASP A 479 -18.50 21.29 5.14
C ASP A 479 -18.63 22.21 6.36
N VAL A 480 -18.59 21.63 7.56
CA VAL A 480 -18.71 22.38 8.82
C VAL A 480 -17.43 22.20 9.63
N HIS A 481 -16.60 23.24 9.65
CA HIS A 481 -15.51 23.29 10.59
C HIS A 481 -16.05 23.63 11.98
N VAL A 482 -15.47 23.06 13.04
CA VAL A 482 -15.81 23.44 14.43
C VAL A 482 -15.79 24.97 14.66
N THR A 483 -14.93 25.73 13.97
CA THR A 483 -14.91 27.20 14.08
C THR A 483 -16.16 27.88 13.53
N ASP A 484 -16.87 27.27 12.59
CA ASP A 484 -18.17 27.76 12.11
C ASP A 484 -19.22 27.68 13.23
N LEU A 485 -19.23 26.57 13.98
CA LEU A 485 -20.11 26.38 15.14
C LEU A 485 -19.73 27.33 16.29
N MET A 486 -18.45 27.46 16.60
CA MET A 486 -17.95 28.34 17.66
C MET A 486 -18.24 29.82 17.39
N SER A 487 -18.18 30.24 16.12
CA SER A 487 -18.47 31.61 15.72
C SER A 487 -19.96 31.86 15.48
N GLY A 488 -20.77 30.81 15.31
CA GLY A 488 -22.20 30.89 15.02
C GLY A 488 -22.51 31.13 13.53
N ARG A 489 -21.59 30.79 12.62
CA ARG A 489 -21.84 30.79 11.16
C ARG A 489 -22.73 29.62 10.72
N GLU A 490 -22.77 28.57 11.52
CA GLU A 490 -23.62 27.39 11.36
C GLU A 490 -24.13 26.96 12.74
N ASP A 491 -25.35 26.43 12.80
CA ASP A 491 -26.01 26.00 14.05
C ASP A 491 -26.67 24.60 13.95
N LEU A 492 -26.51 23.92 12.81
CA LEU A 492 -27.01 22.58 12.49
C LEU A 492 -28.55 22.46 12.43
N SER A 493 -29.28 23.57 12.49
CA SER A 493 -30.75 23.57 12.50
C SER A 493 -31.37 22.98 11.23
N GLU A 494 -30.71 23.13 10.09
CA GLU A 494 -31.16 22.61 8.80
C GLU A 494 -30.57 21.25 8.43
N VAL A 495 -29.74 20.64 9.29
CA VAL A 495 -29.02 19.40 8.99
C VAL A 495 -29.76 18.21 9.61
N ASN A 496 -29.91 17.11 8.88
CA ASN A 496 -30.55 15.88 9.40
C ASN A 496 -29.54 14.79 9.73
N LEU A 497 -28.34 14.82 9.13
CA LEU A 497 -27.26 13.87 9.42
C LEU A 497 -25.95 14.63 9.65
N ILE A 498 -25.31 14.42 10.79
CA ILE A 498 -23.92 14.87 10.99
C ILE A 498 -22.97 13.68 10.98
N VAL A 499 -21.79 13.87 10.41
CA VAL A 499 -20.72 12.89 10.44
C VAL A 499 -19.46 13.52 11.02
N PHE A 500 -19.05 13.06 12.21
CA PHE A 500 -17.71 13.34 12.73
C PHE A 500 -16.72 12.46 11.98
N VAL A 501 -15.89 13.09 11.15
CA VAL A 501 -14.97 12.41 10.23
C VAL A 501 -13.66 11.98 10.90
N GLY A 502 -12.96 11.02 10.29
CA GLY A 502 -11.72 10.46 10.82
C GLY A 502 -10.47 11.32 10.58
N GLY A 503 -9.40 11.04 11.32
CA GLY A 503 -8.09 11.67 11.16
C GLY A 503 -7.34 11.80 12.49
N PHE A 504 -6.51 12.84 12.62
CA PHE A 504 -5.69 13.09 13.81
C PHE A 504 -5.97 14.51 14.31
N SER A 505 -7.18 14.78 14.79
CA SER A 505 -7.54 16.13 15.25
C SER A 505 -6.59 16.59 16.37
N ASN A 506 -6.04 17.80 16.23
CA ASN A 506 -4.99 18.31 17.13
C ASN A 506 -3.75 17.38 17.25
N SER A 507 -3.47 16.57 16.23
CA SER A 507 -2.40 15.56 16.24
C SER A 507 -2.54 14.54 17.40
N ASP A 508 -3.78 14.33 17.88
CA ASP A 508 -4.14 13.47 19.02
C ASP A 508 -3.40 13.81 20.33
N VAL A 509 -2.84 15.02 20.43
CA VAL A 509 -2.22 15.52 21.65
C VAL A 509 -3.27 15.66 22.75
N LEU A 510 -2.93 15.24 23.97
CA LEU A 510 -3.82 15.09 25.12
C LEU A 510 -4.79 13.88 25.04
N GLY A 511 -4.66 13.03 24.02
CA GLY A 511 -5.48 11.86 23.73
C GLY A 511 -6.41 12.08 22.54
N SER A 512 -6.62 11.05 21.73
CA SER A 512 -7.32 11.17 20.44
C SER A 512 -8.76 11.62 20.62
N GLY A 513 -9.19 12.58 19.80
CA GLY A 513 -10.55 13.15 19.84
C GLY A 513 -10.82 14.09 21.03
N LYS A 514 -9.99 14.13 22.07
CA LYS A 514 -10.27 14.92 23.29
C LYS A 514 -10.18 16.42 23.09
N GLY A 515 -9.17 16.89 22.35
CA GLY A 515 -9.07 18.31 22.01
C GLY A 515 -10.27 18.79 21.20
N TRP A 516 -10.77 17.95 20.30
CA TRP A 516 -11.95 18.22 19.49
C TRP A 516 -13.24 18.18 20.33
N ALA A 517 -13.42 17.17 21.17
CA ALA A 517 -14.53 17.12 22.14
C ALA A 517 -14.52 18.35 23.07
N GLY A 518 -13.34 18.79 23.54
CA GLY A 518 -13.17 19.99 24.34
C GLY A 518 -13.71 21.26 23.66
N ALA A 519 -13.62 21.36 22.33
CA ALA A 519 -14.19 22.49 21.60
C ALA A 519 -15.72 22.56 21.72
N PHE A 520 -16.41 21.41 21.83
CA PHE A 520 -17.85 21.36 22.13
C PHE A 520 -18.14 21.55 23.61
N LEU A 521 -17.33 20.98 24.51
CA LEU A 521 -17.59 21.06 25.96
C LEU A 521 -17.44 22.47 26.52
N TYR A 522 -16.47 23.24 26.01
CA TYR A 522 -16.06 24.52 26.58
C TYR A 522 -16.46 25.76 25.77
N ASN A 523 -17.06 25.58 24.59
CA ASN A 523 -17.63 26.70 23.81
C ASN A 523 -19.16 26.62 23.81
N GLU A 524 -19.81 27.61 24.42
CA GLU A 524 -21.27 27.63 24.59
C GLU A 524 -22.05 27.53 23.27
N ARG A 525 -21.58 28.16 22.19
CA ARG A 525 -22.27 28.16 20.90
C ARG A 525 -22.19 26.79 20.22
N ALA A 526 -20.98 26.22 20.16
CA ALA A 526 -20.77 24.90 19.60
C ALA A 526 -21.53 23.83 20.41
N LYS A 527 -21.48 23.91 21.75
CA LYS A 527 -22.25 23.05 22.64
C LYS A 527 -23.75 23.10 22.34
N LYS A 528 -24.31 24.31 22.28
CA LYS A 528 -25.74 24.52 22.06
C LYS A 528 -26.19 24.03 20.69
N ALA A 529 -25.40 24.25 19.64
CA ALA A 529 -25.69 23.72 18.30
C ALA A 529 -25.78 22.19 18.32
N LEU A 530 -24.82 21.53 18.96
CA LEU A 530 -24.78 20.07 19.08
C LEU A 530 -25.95 19.54 19.93
N GLU A 531 -26.21 20.12 21.09
CA GLU A 531 -27.34 19.73 21.95
C GLU A 531 -28.68 19.88 21.25
N ASN A 532 -28.89 20.98 20.51
CA ASN A 532 -30.10 21.20 19.73
C ASN A 532 -30.27 20.16 18.62
N PHE A 533 -29.18 19.75 17.97
CA PHE A 533 -29.19 18.70 16.97
C PHE A 533 -29.61 17.34 17.56
N TYR A 534 -29.05 16.95 18.72
CA TYR A 534 -29.35 15.67 19.36
C TYR A 534 -30.74 15.60 20.02
N LYS A 535 -31.34 16.75 20.37
CA LYS A 535 -32.72 16.83 20.90
C LYS A 535 -33.79 16.57 19.85
N ARG A 536 -33.46 16.73 18.57
CA ARG A 536 -34.39 16.50 17.47
C ARG A 536 -34.59 15.00 17.23
N GLU A 537 -35.81 14.61 16.90
CA GLU A 537 -36.16 13.21 16.60
C GLU A 537 -35.93 12.83 15.12
N ASP A 538 -35.68 13.82 14.26
CA ASP A 538 -35.44 13.69 12.82
C ASP A 538 -33.94 13.76 12.45
N THR A 539 -33.06 13.49 13.43
CA THR A 539 -31.61 13.56 13.26
C THR A 539 -30.90 12.22 13.46
N LEU A 540 -29.83 12.03 12.69
CA LEU A 540 -28.89 10.91 12.74
C LEU A 540 -27.47 11.42 12.97
N SER A 541 -26.61 10.62 13.58
CA SER A 541 -25.18 10.94 13.60
C SER A 541 -24.28 9.72 13.44
N LEU A 542 -23.14 9.96 12.79
CA LEU A 542 -22.09 8.97 12.57
C LEU A 542 -20.75 9.52 13.07
N GLY A 543 -19.96 8.69 13.74
CA GLY A 543 -18.58 8.99 14.07
C GLY A 543 -17.68 7.90 13.53
N ILE A 544 -16.71 8.27 12.70
CA ILE A 544 -15.73 7.34 12.14
C ILE A 544 -14.36 7.61 12.72
N CYS A 545 -13.69 6.58 13.26
CA CYS A 545 -12.34 6.63 13.79
C CYS A 545 -12.16 7.79 14.80
N ASN A 546 -11.51 8.89 14.42
CA ASN A 546 -11.40 10.08 15.28
C ASN A 546 -12.75 10.70 15.66
N GLY A 547 -13.72 10.66 14.75
CA GLY A 547 -15.10 11.06 15.06
C GLY A 547 -15.81 10.09 16.01
N CYS A 548 -15.51 8.78 15.95
CA CYS A 548 -15.99 7.81 16.94
C CYS A 548 -15.44 8.16 18.33
N GLN A 549 -14.15 8.47 18.43
CA GLN A 549 -13.51 8.90 19.68
C GLN A 549 -14.18 10.16 20.24
N VAL A 550 -14.49 11.14 19.40
CA VAL A 550 -15.22 12.36 19.82
C VAL A 550 -16.61 12.04 20.36
N MET A 551 -17.40 11.21 19.65
CA MET A 551 -18.75 10.85 20.10
C MET A 551 -18.74 10.09 21.42
N VAL A 552 -17.76 9.20 21.61
CA VAL A 552 -17.57 8.45 22.86
C VAL A 552 -17.15 9.39 23.99
N GLU A 553 -16.17 10.28 23.77
CA GLU A 553 -15.70 11.24 24.77
C GLU A 553 -16.80 12.24 25.19
N LEU A 554 -17.66 12.63 24.26
CA LEU A 554 -18.80 13.52 24.54
C LEU A 554 -20.01 12.79 25.17
N GLY A 555 -19.95 11.46 25.34
CA GLY A 555 -21.04 10.67 25.92
C GLY A 555 -22.32 10.64 25.06
N LEU A 556 -22.18 10.77 23.72
CA LEU A 556 -23.32 10.96 22.81
C LEU A 556 -24.08 9.67 22.47
N ILE A 557 -23.51 8.49 22.75
CA ILE A 557 -24.10 7.19 22.37
C ILE A 557 -24.92 6.57 23.51
N TYR A 558 -24.38 6.60 24.73
CA TYR A 558 -25.01 6.04 25.94
C TYR A 558 -25.01 7.09 27.08
N PRO A 559 -25.77 8.20 26.93
CA PRO A 559 -25.86 9.24 27.94
C PRO A 559 -26.45 8.76 29.28
N GLU A 560 -27.20 7.65 29.27
CA GLU A 560 -27.86 7.04 30.43
C GLU A 560 -26.94 6.14 31.28
N HIS A 561 -25.76 5.77 30.77
CA HIS A 561 -24.82 4.93 31.52
C HIS A 561 -24.11 5.73 32.61
N SER A 562 -23.99 5.14 33.81
CA SER A 562 -23.20 5.74 34.91
C SER A 562 -21.69 5.71 34.65
N GLN A 563 -21.21 4.68 33.95
CA GLN A 563 -19.83 4.61 33.46
C GLN A 563 -19.86 4.57 31.92
N HIS A 564 -19.48 5.68 31.31
CA HIS A 564 -19.47 5.78 29.85
C HIS A 564 -18.35 4.93 29.22
N PRO A 565 -18.58 4.40 28.00
CA PRO A 565 -17.54 3.84 27.15
C PRO A 565 -16.33 4.77 27.02
N LYS A 566 -15.15 4.20 26.79
CA LYS A 566 -13.92 4.96 26.53
C LYS A 566 -13.16 4.37 25.36
N MET A 567 -12.51 5.24 24.60
CA MET A 567 -11.50 4.83 23.63
C MET A 567 -10.13 4.78 24.30
N ARG A 568 -9.37 3.71 24.07
CA ARG A 568 -8.03 3.48 24.63
C ARG A 568 -7.03 3.18 23.52
N ILE A 569 -5.75 3.29 23.88
CA ILE A 569 -4.63 2.83 23.05
C ILE A 569 -4.85 1.36 22.71
N ASN A 570 -4.53 0.96 21.47
CA ASN A 570 -4.55 -0.43 21.05
C ASN A 570 -3.66 -1.28 21.96
N ASP A 571 -4.04 -2.53 22.22
CA ASP A 571 -3.23 -3.45 23.05
C ASP A 571 -1.84 -3.73 22.46
N SER A 572 -1.66 -3.57 21.14
CA SER A 572 -0.36 -3.68 20.48
C SER A 572 0.61 -2.53 20.77
N GLY A 573 0.13 -1.41 21.34
CA GLY A 573 0.93 -0.22 21.62
C GLY A 573 1.36 0.58 20.39
N LYS A 574 0.90 0.21 19.19
CA LYS A 574 1.22 0.90 17.93
C LYS A 574 -0.02 1.24 17.11
N PHE A 575 0.18 2.11 16.12
CA PHE A 575 -0.80 2.32 15.06
C PHE A 575 -0.99 1.03 14.26
N GLU A 576 -2.24 0.66 14.01
CA GLU A 576 -2.59 -0.48 13.16
C GLU A 576 -3.26 0.02 11.88
N SER A 577 -2.75 -0.48 10.76
CA SER A 577 -3.29 -0.26 9.43
C SER A 577 -3.49 -1.59 8.72
N ALA A 578 -4.74 -1.98 8.51
CA ALA A 578 -5.09 -3.28 7.95
C ALA A 578 -6.41 -3.24 7.17
N PHE A 579 -6.57 -4.16 6.24
CA PHE A 579 -7.87 -4.50 5.66
C PHE A 579 -8.31 -5.83 6.26
N LEU A 580 -9.47 -5.85 6.91
CA LEU A 580 -9.95 -6.97 7.74
C LEU A 580 -11.41 -7.27 7.45
N CYS A 581 -11.91 -8.39 7.97
CA CYS A 581 -13.33 -8.72 7.96
C CYS A 581 -14.03 -8.29 9.24
N VAL A 582 -15.25 -7.78 9.09
CA VAL A 582 -16.18 -7.54 10.20
C VAL A 582 -17.49 -8.27 9.96
N ASP A 583 -18.08 -8.79 11.03
CA ASP A 583 -19.42 -9.34 11.03
C ASP A 583 -20.42 -8.27 11.48
N ILE A 584 -21.46 -8.06 10.68
CA ILE A 584 -22.57 -7.15 11.00
C ILE A 584 -23.68 -7.99 11.61
N LEU A 585 -23.94 -7.79 12.90
CA LEU A 585 -24.89 -8.58 13.66
C LEU A 585 -26.33 -8.13 13.41
N ASP A 586 -27.30 -8.90 13.89
CA ASP A 586 -28.67 -8.39 13.99
C ASP A 586 -28.68 -7.14 14.88
N ASN A 587 -29.29 -6.07 14.39
CA ASN A 587 -29.18 -4.75 15.00
C ASN A 587 -30.34 -3.83 14.59
N HIS A 588 -30.58 -2.81 15.41
CA HIS A 588 -31.59 -1.77 15.14
C HIS A 588 -30.97 -0.45 14.66
N SER A 589 -29.68 -0.41 14.31
CA SER A 589 -29.06 0.79 13.75
C SER A 589 -29.74 1.14 12.44
N ILE A 590 -30.20 2.38 12.30
CA ILE A 590 -30.87 2.83 11.08
C ILE A 590 -29.95 2.68 9.87
N MET A 591 -28.65 2.95 10.06
CA MET A 591 -27.67 2.84 8.98
C MET A 591 -27.36 1.38 8.65
N LEU A 592 -27.19 0.50 9.64
CA LEU A 592 -26.63 -0.85 9.41
C LEU A 592 -27.65 -1.99 9.36
N LYS A 593 -28.94 -1.75 9.65
CA LYS A 593 -29.95 -2.81 9.71
C LYS A 593 -30.08 -3.67 8.44
N SER A 594 -29.92 -3.08 7.25
CA SER A 594 -30.02 -3.83 5.98
C SER A 594 -28.80 -4.72 5.72
N LEU A 595 -27.70 -4.49 6.44
CA LEU A 595 -26.48 -5.26 6.32
C LEU A 595 -26.38 -6.37 7.38
N ALA A 596 -27.41 -6.54 8.22
CA ALA A 596 -27.43 -7.57 9.25
C ALA A 596 -27.19 -8.97 8.65
N GLY A 597 -26.35 -9.76 9.32
CA GLY A 597 -25.93 -11.08 8.86
C GLY A 597 -24.84 -11.06 7.79
N SER A 598 -24.36 -9.91 7.33
CA SER A 598 -23.23 -9.87 6.39
C SER A 598 -21.86 -9.99 7.07
N ARG A 599 -20.87 -10.40 6.29
CA ARG A 599 -19.44 -10.33 6.63
C ARG A 599 -18.73 -9.58 5.53
N LEU A 600 -18.19 -8.40 5.83
CA LEU A 600 -17.68 -7.48 4.82
C LEU A 600 -16.24 -7.09 5.12
N GLY A 601 -15.49 -6.78 4.06
CA GLY A 601 -14.14 -6.21 4.17
C GLY A 601 -14.19 -4.73 4.54
N ILE A 602 -13.30 -4.30 5.43
CA ILE A 602 -13.23 -2.89 5.88
C ILE A 602 -11.81 -2.48 6.24
N TRP A 603 -11.52 -1.19 6.06
CA TRP A 603 -10.25 -0.59 6.44
C TRP A 603 -10.20 -0.24 7.92
N VAL A 604 -9.04 -0.50 8.53
CA VAL A 604 -8.67 -0.08 9.88
C VAL A 604 -7.42 0.77 9.80
N ALA A 605 -7.42 1.92 10.48
CA ALA A 605 -6.30 2.87 10.51
C ALA A 605 -6.35 3.70 11.81
N HIS A 606 -5.87 3.15 12.94
CA HIS A 606 -5.90 3.86 14.23
C HIS A 606 -4.84 3.37 15.24
N GLY A 607 -4.40 4.26 16.14
CA GLY A 607 -3.57 3.93 17.30
C GLY A 607 -4.33 3.85 18.63
N GLU A 608 -5.50 4.48 18.70
CA GLU A 608 -6.35 4.55 19.91
C GLU A 608 -7.78 4.09 19.61
N GLY A 609 -7.92 2.87 19.09
CA GLY A 609 -9.20 2.32 18.64
C GLY A 609 -9.85 1.31 19.58
N LYS A 610 -9.28 1.06 20.76
CA LYS A 610 -9.81 0.06 21.69
C LYS A 610 -11.07 0.58 22.39
N PHE A 611 -12.22 -0.03 22.13
CA PHE A 611 -13.40 0.15 22.96
C PHE A 611 -13.18 -0.49 24.32
N SER A 612 -13.23 0.32 25.36
CA SER A 612 -13.27 -0.10 26.77
C SER A 612 -14.70 0.11 27.28
N LEU A 613 -15.38 -1.00 27.55
CA LEU A 613 -16.81 -1.09 27.83
C LEU A 613 -16.99 -1.64 29.26
N PRO A 614 -17.16 -0.76 30.28
CA PRO A 614 -17.12 -1.17 31.69
C PRO A 614 -18.35 -1.93 32.20
N GLU A 615 -19.41 -2.01 31.40
CA GLU A 615 -20.66 -2.71 31.77
C GLU A 615 -20.69 -4.06 31.05
N HIS A 616 -21.66 -4.93 31.37
CA HIS A 616 -21.83 -6.18 30.64
C HIS A 616 -22.27 -5.96 29.18
N GLU A 617 -21.95 -6.91 28.29
CA GLU A 617 -22.20 -6.80 26.85
C GLU A 617 -23.67 -6.47 26.52
N GLU A 618 -24.62 -7.05 27.26
CA GLU A 618 -26.07 -6.88 27.04
C GLU A 618 -26.56 -5.45 27.29
N LYS A 619 -25.74 -4.60 27.93
CA LYS A 619 -25.99 -3.17 28.10
C LYS A 619 -25.58 -2.35 26.87
N TYR A 620 -24.91 -2.97 25.91
CA TYR A 620 -24.44 -2.32 24.69
C TYR A 620 -25.12 -2.89 23.46
N HIS A 621 -25.45 -2.00 22.54
CA HIS A 621 -25.84 -2.34 21.19
C HIS A 621 -24.61 -2.28 20.27
N ILE A 622 -24.07 -3.45 19.95
CA ILE A 622 -22.85 -3.63 19.16
C ILE A 622 -23.23 -4.17 17.78
N PRO A 623 -23.51 -3.30 16.78
CA PRO A 623 -23.93 -3.75 15.45
C PRO A 623 -22.79 -4.39 14.63
N VAL A 624 -21.53 -4.09 14.94
CA VAL A 624 -20.37 -4.56 14.17
C VAL A 624 -19.29 -5.10 15.10
N LYS A 625 -18.82 -6.32 14.82
CA LYS A 625 -17.69 -6.94 15.49
C LYS A 625 -16.59 -7.32 14.51
N TYR A 626 -15.35 -7.30 14.97
CA TYR A 626 -14.25 -7.93 14.23
C TYR A 626 -14.50 -9.43 14.10
N THR A 627 -14.39 -9.98 12.89
CA THR A 627 -14.71 -11.40 12.63
C THR A 627 -13.76 -12.35 13.37
N TYR A 628 -12.48 -12.01 13.41
CA TYR A 628 -11.49 -12.76 14.16
C TYR A 628 -11.25 -12.07 15.50
N HIS A 629 -11.32 -12.83 16.59
CA HIS A 629 -11.27 -12.29 17.95
C HIS A 629 -9.83 -12.22 18.53
N GLU A 630 -8.82 -12.53 17.73
CA GLU A 630 -7.42 -12.46 18.10
C GLU A 630 -6.65 -11.52 17.18
N TYR A 631 -5.59 -10.92 17.71
CA TYR A 631 -4.65 -10.10 16.93
C TYR A 631 -4.02 -10.92 15.78
N PRO A 632 -3.88 -10.35 14.57
CA PRO A 632 -4.17 -8.97 14.18
C PRO A 632 -5.62 -8.69 13.74
N GLY A 633 -6.44 -9.73 13.56
CA GLY A 633 -7.84 -9.61 13.13
C GLY A 633 -8.74 -8.85 14.11
N LEU A 634 -8.42 -8.88 15.40
CA LEU A 634 -8.83 -7.89 16.41
C LEU A 634 -7.65 -6.94 16.66
N PRO A 635 -7.51 -5.83 15.92
CA PRO A 635 -6.27 -5.05 15.87
C PRO A 635 -6.02 -4.22 17.14
N ASN A 636 -7.07 -3.89 17.88
CA ASN A 636 -7.01 -2.99 19.04
C ASN A 636 -7.24 -3.67 20.39
N GLY A 637 -7.76 -4.90 20.42
CA GLY A 637 -8.13 -5.59 21.66
C GLY A 637 -9.39 -5.05 22.34
N SER A 638 -10.34 -4.53 21.55
CA SER A 638 -11.64 -4.04 22.05
C SER A 638 -12.43 -5.09 22.81
N ASP A 639 -13.12 -4.66 23.87
CA ASP A 639 -14.07 -5.49 24.60
C ASP A 639 -15.15 -6.01 23.65
N TYR A 640 -15.54 -7.28 23.83
CA TYR A 640 -16.53 -7.98 23.01
C TYR A 640 -16.21 -8.02 21.50
N ALA A 641 -14.96 -7.77 21.12
CA ALA A 641 -14.51 -7.58 19.74
C ALA A 641 -15.29 -6.46 19.00
N ALA A 642 -15.79 -5.47 19.75
CA ALA A 642 -16.57 -4.37 19.20
C ALA A 642 -15.76 -3.56 18.17
N ALA A 643 -16.34 -3.35 16.99
CA ALA A 643 -15.83 -2.43 15.98
C ALA A 643 -16.73 -1.17 15.85
N ALA A 644 -17.99 -1.29 16.25
CA ALA A 644 -18.94 -0.18 16.34
C ALA A 644 -19.92 -0.35 17.51
N ILE A 645 -20.46 0.76 18.01
CA ILE A 645 -21.53 0.83 19.01
C ILE A 645 -22.63 1.78 18.54
N CYS A 646 -23.88 1.54 18.95
CA CYS A 646 -25.04 2.33 18.52
C CYS A 646 -25.94 2.74 19.71
N SER A 647 -26.62 3.88 19.60
CA SER A 647 -27.59 4.33 20.61
C SER A 647 -28.80 3.41 20.71
N ALA A 648 -29.49 3.44 21.85
CA ALA A 648 -30.68 2.63 22.10
C ALA A 648 -31.81 2.83 21.07
N ASP A 649 -31.92 4.02 20.49
CA ASP A 649 -32.90 4.35 19.45
C ASP A 649 -32.41 4.10 18.01
N GLY A 650 -31.15 3.64 17.84
CA GLY A 650 -30.56 3.29 16.56
C GLY A 650 -30.11 4.47 15.70
N ARG A 651 -30.24 5.72 16.17
CA ARG A 651 -29.97 6.95 15.38
C ARG A 651 -28.51 7.39 15.38
N HIS A 652 -27.74 7.03 16.40
CA HIS A 652 -26.37 7.49 16.59
C HIS A 652 -25.41 6.30 16.56
N LEU A 653 -24.47 6.32 15.62
CA LEU A 653 -23.53 5.23 15.35
C LEU A 653 -22.10 5.74 15.52
N ALA A 654 -21.29 5.03 16.30
CA ALA A 654 -19.86 5.30 16.44
C ALA A 654 -19.07 4.04 16.05
N MET A 655 -18.16 4.18 15.09
CA MET A 655 -17.42 3.06 14.49
C MET A 655 -15.95 3.42 14.29
N MET A 656 -15.06 2.48 14.63
CA MET A 656 -13.61 2.69 14.46
C MET A 656 -13.11 2.43 13.04
N PRO A 657 -13.52 1.35 12.35
CA PRO A 657 -13.18 1.12 10.95
C PRO A 657 -13.74 2.19 9.99
N HIS A 658 -13.18 2.27 8.79
CA HIS A 658 -13.48 3.26 7.76
C HIS A 658 -14.27 2.66 6.59
N LEU A 659 -15.61 2.74 6.63
CA LEU A 659 -16.47 2.31 5.52
C LEU A 659 -16.44 3.28 4.33
N GLU A 660 -16.09 4.55 4.57
CA GLU A 660 -16.00 5.62 3.59
C GLU A 660 -14.72 5.56 2.76
N ARG A 661 -13.82 4.64 3.11
CA ARG A 661 -12.62 4.32 2.31
C ARG A 661 -12.82 3.04 1.51
N ALA A 662 -14.04 2.50 1.47
CA ALA A 662 -14.36 1.16 0.95
C ALA A 662 -15.71 1.12 0.22
N PHE A 663 -16.15 2.22 -0.41
CA PHE A 663 -17.46 2.31 -1.07
C PHE A 663 -17.45 1.84 -2.54
N TYR A 664 -16.28 1.68 -3.14
CA TYR A 664 -16.11 1.02 -4.44
C TYR A 664 -15.27 -0.25 -4.34
N PRO A 665 -15.50 -1.25 -5.23
CA PRO A 665 -14.72 -2.49 -5.23
C PRO A 665 -13.20 -2.27 -5.33
N HIS A 666 -12.76 -1.31 -6.14
CA HIS A 666 -11.34 -1.01 -6.33
C HIS A 666 -10.67 -0.33 -5.12
N GLN A 667 -11.44 0.09 -4.11
CA GLN A 667 -10.91 0.62 -2.87
C GLN A 667 -10.73 -0.48 -1.81
N TRP A 668 -11.27 -1.67 -2.03
CA TRP A 668 -11.03 -2.81 -1.16
C TRP A 668 -9.66 -3.39 -1.47
N ALA A 669 -8.87 -3.66 -0.43
CA ALA A 669 -7.56 -4.29 -0.61
C ALA A 669 -7.64 -5.69 -1.24
N TYR A 670 -8.80 -6.33 -1.11
CA TYR A 670 -9.16 -7.56 -1.79
C TYR A 670 -10.68 -7.56 -2.03
N TYR A 671 -11.08 -7.72 -3.28
CA TYR A 671 -12.47 -7.87 -3.69
C TYR A 671 -12.65 -9.22 -4.41
N PRO A 672 -13.76 -9.96 -4.19
CA PRO A 672 -13.96 -11.26 -4.83
C PRO A 672 -13.87 -11.20 -6.37
N PRO A 673 -13.04 -12.04 -7.01
CA PRO A 673 -12.87 -12.03 -8.47
C PRO A 673 -14.14 -12.31 -9.27
N ASP A 674 -15.09 -13.06 -8.71
CA ASP A 674 -16.40 -13.37 -9.29
C ASP A 674 -17.37 -12.17 -9.25
N ARG A 675 -17.00 -11.11 -8.52
CA ARG A 675 -17.81 -9.88 -8.36
C ARG A 675 -17.19 -8.65 -9.05
N LYS A 676 -16.29 -8.84 -10.02
CA LYS A 676 -15.65 -7.75 -10.79
C LYS A 676 -16.62 -6.78 -11.48
N ALA A 677 -17.88 -7.17 -11.68
CA ALA A 677 -18.92 -6.36 -12.32
C ALA A 677 -19.70 -5.44 -11.36
N ASP A 678 -19.44 -5.53 -10.05
CA ASP A 678 -20.01 -4.62 -9.06
C ASP A 678 -19.49 -3.20 -9.30
N GLU A 679 -20.36 -2.21 -9.15
CA GLU A 679 -20.05 -0.78 -9.35
C GLU A 679 -19.89 -0.03 -8.03
N ILE A 680 -20.41 -0.60 -6.95
CA ILE A 680 -20.46 -0.06 -5.59
C ILE A 680 -20.36 -1.25 -4.63
N THR A 681 -19.99 -1.01 -3.37
CA THR A 681 -19.93 -2.04 -2.32
C THR A 681 -21.14 -1.92 -1.40
N PRO A 682 -21.44 -2.94 -0.56
CA PRO A 682 -22.59 -2.89 0.34
C PRO A 682 -22.52 -1.74 1.36
N TRP A 683 -21.33 -1.19 1.63
CA TRP A 683 -21.16 -0.10 2.60
C TRP A 683 -21.96 1.17 2.25
N ILE A 684 -22.34 1.35 0.97
CA ILE A 684 -23.20 2.47 0.56
C ILE A 684 -24.58 2.43 1.23
N GLU A 685 -25.07 1.23 1.58
CA GLU A 685 -26.40 1.06 2.16
C GLU A 685 -26.54 1.82 3.48
N ALA A 686 -25.44 2.00 4.23
CA ALA A 686 -25.43 2.79 5.45
C ALA A 686 -26.01 4.19 5.25
N PHE A 687 -25.65 4.85 4.15
CA PHE A 687 -26.07 6.21 3.84
C PHE A 687 -27.38 6.27 3.06
N VAL A 688 -27.64 5.26 2.22
CA VAL A 688 -28.95 5.13 1.55
C VAL A 688 -30.05 4.92 2.59
N ASN A 689 -29.80 4.08 3.60
CA ASN A 689 -30.72 3.86 4.71
C ASN A 689 -30.94 5.12 5.53
N ALA A 690 -29.86 5.85 5.83
CA ALA A 690 -29.95 7.14 6.52
C ALA A 690 -30.85 8.12 5.75
N LYS A 691 -30.64 8.26 4.43
CA LYS A 691 -31.44 9.15 3.58
C LYS A 691 -32.91 8.75 3.56
N LYS A 692 -33.21 7.46 3.31
CA LYS A 692 -34.58 6.92 3.30
C LYS A 692 -35.30 7.15 4.62
N TRP A 693 -34.60 6.99 5.74
CA TRP A 693 -35.17 7.27 7.05
C TRP A 693 -35.51 8.75 7.21
N ILE A 694 -34.61 9.67 6.84
CA ILE A 694 -34.86 11.12 6.90
C ILE A 694 -36.03 11.52 5.99
N GLU A 695 -36.13 10.95 4.79
CA GLU A 695 -37.25 11.18 3.87
C GLU A 695 -38.61 10.76 4.43
N SER A 696 -38.62 9.81 5.37
CA SER A 696 -39.84 9.32 6.02
C SER A 696 -40.28 10.12 7.25
N ARG A 697 -39.52 11.15 7.65
CA ARG A 697 -39.76 11.93 8.87
C ARG A 697 -40.53 13.22 8.64
#